data_AF-A0A518AIU2-F1
#
_entry.id   AF-A0A518AIU2-F1
#
_cell.length_a   1.000
_cell.length_b   1.000
_cell.length_c   1.000
_cell.angle_alpha   90.00
_cell.angle_beta   90.00
_cell.angle_gamma   90.00
#
_symmetry.space_group_name_H-M   'P 1'
#
loop_
_entity.id
_entity.type
_entity.pdbx_description
1 polymer ?
#
loop_
_entity_poly.entity_id
_entity_poly.type
_entity_poly.pdbx_seq_one_letter_code
_entity_poly.pdbx_strand_id
1 'polypeptide(L)'
;MHTQRRVLQGALLLAMLAQATTHADIYQWEYIDPSDPSQGVQASTTVAPGGAGLVPAKGLNTLNNDLTQAYLPGYDLTGSHFSKSTLVDADFHESNLTNVFFDNSDLTNANLRDANLRQAIFYNTSLIGADLTGANIRGAYFTLSNDLTNEQVYSTASHQAGDLSSIIIYQLWLTEINLEGQNLTNAYFAGARLTDANLAKANLTGANFYYAKFIGADLTGANLTNSETTSATFSNAKLVEANLTNANFYGVKMEGADLTNAVLTNANFRQARLTGSNFAGADIRGVDFYNSTGLTAENIYSTVNYQAGDLSNINLGFADMPGADFSNLDLTNTNFAAAKLTNANLSNTTLVNAALHAYLTGADLSGANILGADLSAATGFTSTQLHSTASYQAGNLTGVGLGLLDLTNWDFARLNLTNASFESATLTGTNFANAVVRGTNFSSTTSSGFTADQLYSTYSYQAGDIPDINLRDNDLSAWNFAGQDLPRANLSEAILTGTNLTGTNLTNADLSYANFTDTILEDAIIEGASFNWATWRGFTAGQLYSTASYRSGNLTGIKLVKNDLTGWNFAGQNLSNADFEDATLTNADLTNAEIRGSNFYNSIGLTAAQLHSTASYQSQDLSDVRFSRFDLSGSNLSEQNLSNAQMFICDLSNTNLTGADLTDAYFRSNLDGANLADAVITNASFGGSTNFTAEQFYSTYNYQTAIAQDFRTAAGAIFCYAATVGA
;
A
#
# COMPACT_ATOMS: atom_id res chain seq x y z
N MET A 1 -7.55 63.92 -14.37
CA MET A 1 -7.73 65.31 -13.91
C MET A 1 -9.15 65.44 -13.40
N HIS A 2 -9.31 66.00 -12.18
CA HIS A 2 -10.49 66.69 -11.63
C HIS A 2 -11.86 66.11 -11.98
N THR A 3 -12.68 65.58 -11.06
CA THR A 3 -13.10 66.20 -9.80
C THR A 3 -13.98 65.17 -9.08
N GLN A 4 -13.60 64.72 -7.87
CA GLN A 4 -14.46 64.20 -6.78
C GLN A 4 -13.60 63.61 -5.62
N ARG A 5 -12.34 64.06 -5.49
CA ARG A 5 -11.40 63.69 -4.42
C ARG A 5 -11.37 64.71 -3.26
N ARG A 6 -12.42 65.52 -3.11
CA ARG A 6 -12.52 66.59 -2.08
C ARG A 6 -13.94 66.72 -1.54
N VAL A 7 -14.41 65.70 -0.81
CA VAL A 7 -15.42 65.85 0.26
C VAL A 7 -15.13 64.91 1.44
N LEU A 8 -14.42 63.78 1.25
CA LEU A 8 -14.10 62.84 2.34
C LEU A 8 -12.88 63.17 3.23
N GLN A 9 -12.24 64.33 3.07
CA GLN A 9 -11.16 64.78 3.98
C GLN A 9 -11.65 65.75 5.08
N GLY A 10 -12.95 66.08 5.10
CA GLY A 10 -13.56 66.97 6.10
C GLY A 10 -14.27 66.27 7.27
N ALA A 11 -14.56 64.97 7.18
CA ALA A 11 -15.20 64.20 8.26
C ALA A 11 -14.20 63.38 9.09
N LEU A 12 -12.98 63.17 8.59
CA LEU A 12 -11.94 62.36 9.26
C LEU A 12 -11.22 63.09 10.41
N LEU A 13 -11.42 64.42 10.55
CA LEU A 13 -10.68 65.25 11.52
C LEU A 13 -11.53 65.72 12.72
N LEU A 14 -12.85 65.47 12.72
CA LEU A 14 -13.74 65.84 13.84
C LEU A 14 -14.23 64.66 14.69
N ALA A 15 -13.94 63.41 14.33
CA ALA A 15 -14.19 62.24 15.18
C ALA A 15 -12.94 61.77 15.96
N MET A 16 -11.76 62.37 15.72
CA MET A 16 -10.51 62.02 16.40
C MET A 16 -10.25 62.81 17.70
N LEU A 17 -11.21 63.62 18.16
CA LEU A 17 -11.13 64.39 19.40
C LEU A 17 -12.36 64.16 20.30
N ALA A 18 -12.57 62.91 20.66
CA ALA A 18 -13.14 62.50 21.94
C ALA A 18 -12.57 61.14 22.31
N GLN A 19 -11.38 61.13 22.94
CA GLN A 19 -11.02 60.03 23.84
C GLN A 19 -11.97 60.07 25.03
N ALA A 20 -13.16 59.51 24.84
CA ALA A 20 -14.00 58.96 25.88
C ALA A 20 -13.95 57.45 25.62
N THR A 21 -13.45 56.69 26.59
CA THR A 21 -13.46 55.21 26.68
C THR A 21 -14.47 54.57 25.70
N THR A 22 -14.01 54.17 24.51
CA THR A 22 -14.90 53.62 23.47
C THR A 22 -15.53 52.37 24.05
N HIS A 23 -16.83 52.43 24.29
CA HIS A 23 -17.59 51.35 24.90
C HIS A 23 -17.35 50.08 24.11
N ALA A 24 -16.78 49.09 24.79
CA ALA A 24 -16.60 47.75 24.27
C ALA A 24 -17.98 47.10 24.25
N ASP A 25 -18.89 47.51 23.38
CA ASP A 25 -20.23 46.95 23.33
C ASP A 25 -20.63 46.64 21.88
N ILE A 26 -21.37 45.54 21.69
CA ILE A 26 -22.10 45.23 20.46
C ILE A 26 -23.53 45.75 20.63
N TYR A 27 -23.93 46.67 19.75
CA TYR A 27 -25.25 47.31 19.79
C TYR A 27 -26.27 46.56 18.93
N GLN A 28 -27.55 46.77 19.22
CA GLN A 28 -28.64 46.37 18.34
C GLN A 28 -28.71 47.27 17.11
N TRP A 29 -29.43 46.87 16.07
CA TRP A 29 -29.76 47.75 14.94
C TRP A 29 -31.13 48.43 15.09
N GLU A 30 -31.31 49.54 14.40
CA GLU A 30 -32.60 50.20 14.21
C GLU A 30 -32.74 50.66 12.75
N TYR A 31 -33.97 50.78 12.24
CA TYR A 31 -34.19 51.33 10.90
C TYR A 31 -33.72 52.79 10.84
N ILE A 32 -33.03 53.15 9.75
CA ILE A 32 -32.63 54.54 9.50
C ILE A 32 -33.86 55.46 9.46
N ASP A 33 -34.91 55.01 8.77
CA ASP A 33 -36.25 55.60 8.81
C ASP A 33 -37.27 54.49 9.14
N PRO A 34 -37.89 54.48 10.33
CA PRO A 34 -38.90 53.49 10.70
C PRO A 34 -40.13 53.47 9.77
N SER A 35 -40.35 54.54 8.99
CA SER A 35 -41.44 54.63 8.01
C SER A 35 -41.04 54.15 6.60
N ASP A 36 -39.74 53.95 6.35
CA ASP A 36 -39.19 53.49 5.08
C ASP A 36 -38.03 52.48 5.29
N PRO A 37 -38.34 51.19 5.53
CA PRO A 37 -37.34 50.13 5.72
C PRO A 37 -36.36 49.96 4.54
N SER A 38 -36.68 50.49 3.36
CA SER A 38 -35.81 50.39 2.19
C SER A 38 -34.50 51.18 2.33
N GLN A 39 -34.44 52.12 3.29
CA GLN A 39 -33.21 52.87 3.59
C GLN A 39 -32.18 52.06 4.38
N GLY A 40 -32.52 50.86 4.86
CA GLY A 40 -31.63 50.00 5.63
C GLY A 40 -31.62 50.31 7.13
N VAL A 41 -30.59 49.80 7.81
CA VAL A 41 -30.46 49.84 9.28
C VAL A 41 -29.15 50.48 9.72
N GLN A 42 -29.14 51.07 10.92
CA GLN A 42 -27.98 51.66 11.58
C GLN A 42 -27.83 51.12 13.01
N ALA A 43 -26.66 51.33 13.63
CA ALA A 43 -26.46 51.01 15.03
C ALA A 43 -27.42 51.81 15.92
N SER A 44 -28.17 51.13 16.77
CA SER A 44 -29.00 51.74 17.81
C SER A 44 -28.16 52.16 19.01
N THR A 45 -28.75 52.93 19.92
CA THR A 45 -28.17 53.21 21.24
C THR A 45 -28.33 52.06 22.23
N THR A 46 -29.12 51.04 21.88
CA THR A 46 -29.39 49.88 22.75
C THR A 46 -28.31 48.83 22.58
N VAL A 47 -27.64 48.43 23.67
CA VAL A 47 -26.67 47.32 23.67
C VAL A 47 -27.43 46.00 23.47
N ALA A 48 -26.93 45.11 22.61
CA ALA A 48 -27.52 43.77 22.46
C ALA A 48 -27.49 43.02 23.81
N PRO A 49 -28.41 42.08 24.08
CA PRO A 49 -28.58 41.50 25.42
C PRO A 49 -27.28 40.96 26.07
N GLY A 50 -26.41 40.34 25.28
CA GLY A 50 -25.08 39.87 25.65
C GLY A 50 -23.95 40.63 24.96
N GLY A 51 -24.22 41.81 24.41
CA GLY A 51 -23.27 42.64 23.68
C GLY A 51 -22.33 43.45 24.58
N ALA A 52 -22.64 43.58 25.87
CA ALA A 52 -21.88 44.43 26.78
C ALA A 52 -20.46 43.87 27.04
N GLY A 53 -19.44 44.72 26.94
CA GLY A 53 -18.03 44.32 27.07
C GLY A 53 -17.40 43.67 25.83
N LEU A 54 -18.16 43.47 24.74
CA LEU A 54 -17.68 42.83 23.51
C LEU A 54 -17.20 43.82 22.45
N VAL A 55 -16.06 43.52 21.83
CA VAL A 55 -15.50 44.30 20.71
C VAL A 55 -15.61 43.50 19.41
N PRO A 56 -16.34 43.98 18.40
CA PRO A 56 -16.47 43.30 17.10
C PRO A 56 -15.16 43.36 16.31
N ALA A 57 -14.31 42.33 16.48
CA ALA A 57 -13.01 42.20 15.83
C ALA A 57 -12.67 40.72 15.58
N LYS A 58 -11.52 40.46 14.93
CA LYS A 58 -11.01 39.12 14.65
C LYS A 58 -10.92 38.26 15.90
N GLY A 59 -11.34 37.00 15.80
CA GLY A 59 -11.30 36.06 16.91
C GLY A 59 -12.23 36.43 18.07
N LEU A 60 -13.24 37.29 17.84
CA LEU A 60 -14.28 37.57 18.82
C LEU A 60 -14.91 36.26 19.28
N ASN A 61 -14.98 36.04 20.58
CA ASN A 61 -15.58 34.86 21.17
C ASN A 61 -16.82 35.25 21.96
N THR A 62 -17.98 34.82 21.48
CA THR A 62 -19.28 35.12 22.07
C THR A 62 -20.00 33.86 22.53
N LEU A 63 -19.28 32.76 22.81
CA LEU A 63 -19.85 31.47 23.16
C LEU A 63 -21.01 31.58 24.17
N ASN A 64 -22.19 31.09 23.80
CA ASN A 64 -23.44 31.15 24.60
C ASN A 64 -24.02 32.55 24.88
N ASN A 65 -23.61 33.60 24.15
CA ASN A 65 -24.23 34.92 24.29
C ASN A 65 -25.53 35.06 23.49
N ASP A 66 -26.44 35.88 24.02
CA ASP A 66 -27.59 36.38 23.28
C ASP A 66 -27.23 37.69 22.58
N LEU A 67 -27.12 37.63 21.26
CA LEU A 67 -26.80 38.74 20.37
C LEU A 67 -27.96 39.00 19.40
N THR A 68 -29.19 38.81 19.87
CA THR A 68 -30.41 39.13 19.11
C THR A 68 -30.39 40.58 18.65
N GLN A 69 -30.64 40.79 17.35
CA GLN A 69 -30.55 42.07 16.63
C GLN A 69 -29.18 42.74 16.64
N ALA A 70 -28.09 42.04 16.93
CA ALA A 70 -26.75 42.63 16.90
C ALA A 70 -26.45 43.27 15.53
N TYR A 71 -25.93 44.51 15.55
CA TYR A 71 -25.50 45.25 14.37
C TYR A 71 -24.00 45.06 14.16
N LEU A 72 -23.66 44.18 13.22
CA LEU A 72 -22.29 43.77 12.91
C LEU A 72 -21.96 43.86 11.41
N PRO A 73 -22.36 44.91 10.65
CA PRO A 73 -22.04 44.99 9.23
C PRO A 73 -20.62 45.49 8.94
N GLY A 74 -20.03 44.99 7.85
CA GLY A 74 -18.69 45.38 7.36
C GLY A 74 -17.51 45.06 8.29
N TYR A 75 -17.73 44.34 9.39
CA TYR A 75 -16.68 44.00 10.35
C TYR A 75 -15.79 42.85 9.86
N ASP A 76 -14.51 42.90 10.22
CA ASP A 76 -13.61 41.75 10.06
C ASP A 76 -13.65 40.86 11.30
N LEU A 77 -14.46 39.82 11.20
CA LEU A 77 -14.73 38.84 12.24
C LEU A 77 -14.07 37.49 11.91
N THR A 78 -12.98 37.50 11.13
CA THR A 78 -12.26 36.28 10.75
C THR A 78 -11.90 35.46 11.98
N GLY A 79 -12.21 34.17 11.95
CA GLY A 79 -11.89 33.23 13.03
C GLY A 79 -12.71 33.41 14.32
N SER A 80 -13.76 34.24 14.30
CA SER A 80 -14.61 34.47 15.47
C SER A 80 -15.47 33.24 15.80
N HIS A 81 -15.82 33.10 17.08
CA HIS A 81 -16.60 32.00 17.63
C HIS A 81 -17.94 32.51 18.16
N PHE A 82 -19.01 32.23 17.40
CA PHE A 82 -20.41 32.46 17.78
C PHE A 82 -21.13 31.16 18.17
N SER A 83 -20.39 30.09 18.45
CA SER A 83 -21.00 28.80 18.75
C SER A 83 -21.94 28.90 19.96
N LYS A 84 -23.13 28.32 19.86
CA LYS A 84 -24.22 28.36 20.86
C LYS A 84 -24.81 29.74 21.14
N SER A 85 -24.49 30.77 20.35
CA SER A 85 -25.08 32.09 20.49
C SER A 85 -26.49 32.17 19.88
N THR A 86 -27.33 33.05 20.44
CA THR A 86 -28.58 33.49 19.77
C THR A 86 -28.23 34.69 18.91
N LEU A 87 -28.45 34.59 17.59
CA LEU A 87 -28.15 35.61 16.58
C LEU A 87 -29.39 35.93 15.75
N VAL A 88 -30.57 35.79 16.36
CA VAL A 88 -31.86 36.05 15.71
C VAL A 88 -31.91 37.50 15.26
N ASP A 89 -32.29 37.71 14.00
CA ASP A 89 -32.33 39.01 13.33
C ASP A 89 -30.97 39.77 13.36
N ALA A 90 -29.83 39.11 13.62
CA ALA A 90 -28.53 39.79 13.62
C ALA A 90 -28.13 40.24 12.21
N ASP A 91 -27.49 41.40 12.11
CA ASP A 91 -27.05 41.97 10.83
C ASP A 91 -25.54 41.86 10.65
N PHE A 92 -25.12 41.04 9.68
CA PHE A 92 -23.75 40.77 9.30
C PHE A 92 -23.44 41.20 7.85
N HIS A 93 -24.26 42.05 7.22
CA HIS A 93 -24.05 42.37 5.81
C HIS A 93 -22.66 42.93 5.53
N GLU A 94 -22.05 42.53 4.41
CA GLU A 94 -20.68 42.89 3.98
C GLU A 94 -19.55 42.48 4.95
N SER A 95 -19.83 41.74 6.03
CA SER A 95 -18.82 41.34 6.99
C SER A 95 -17.91 40.23 6.48
N ASN A 96 -16.66 40.25 6.93
CA ASN A 96 -15.73 39.16 6.69
C ASN A 96 -15.84 38.12 7.81
N LEU A 97 -16.51 37.01 7.50
CA LEU A 97 -16.80 35.88 8.37
C LEU A 97 -15.99 34.63 7.99
N THR A 98 -14.80 34.83 7.43
CA THR A 98 -13.92 33.71 7.03
C THR A 98 -13.54 32.89 8.26
N ASN A 99 -13.62 31.55 8.20
CA ASN A 99 -13.30 30.64 9.31
C ASN A 99 -14.09 30.91 10.60
N VAL A 100 -15.30 31.46 10.51
CA VAL A 100 -16.15 31.69 11.68
C VAL A 100 -16.87 30.42 12.11
N PHE A 101 -17.02 30.25 13.43
CA PHE A 101 -17.70 29.11 14.03
C PHE A 101 -19.11 29.51 14.50
N PHE A 102 -20.16 29.01 13.83
CA PHE A 102 -21.56 29.21 14.17
C PHE A 102 -22.21 27.95 14.79
N ASP A 103 -21.41 27.00 15.28
CA ASP A 103 -21.91 25.69 15.71
C ASP A 103 -22.98 25.82 16.82
N ASN A 104 -24.14 25.19 16.63
CA ASN A 104 -25.27 25.19 17.56
C ASN A 104 -25.85 26.58 17.85
N SER A 105 -25.64 27.55 16.94
CA SER A 105 -26.21 28.90 17.06
C SER A 105 -27.54 29.04 16.33
N ASP A 106 -28.27 30.10 16.64
CA ASP A 106 -29.53 30.44 15.99
C ASP A 106 -29.37 31.72 15.14
N LEU A 107 -29.25 31.60 13.82
CA LEU A 107 -29.21 32.72 12.88
C LEU A 107 -30.56 32.94 12.19
N THR A 108 -31.68 32.65 12.86
CA THR A 108 -33.01 32.88 12.28
C THR A 108 -33.14 34.35 11.84
N ASN A 109 -33.50 34.56 10.56
CA ASN A 109 -33.60 35.86 9.89
C ASN A 109 -32.32 36.72 9.89
N ALA A 110 -31.15 36.17 10.18
CA ALA A 110 -29.92 36.94 10.14
C ALA A 110 -29.64 37.46 8.73
N ASN A 111 -29.18 38.70 8.61
CA ASN A 111 -28.78 39.30 7.35
C ASN A 111 -27.29 38.98 7.09
N LEU A 112 -27.01 38.06 6.17
CA LEU A 112 -25.66 37.67 5.75
C LEU A 112 -25.34 38.15 4.33
N ARG A 113 -26.06 39.18 3.85
CA ARG A 113 -25.90 39.69 2.48
C ARG A 113 -24.47 40.12 2.21
N ASP A 114 -23.93 39.71 1.07
CA ASP A 114 -22.57 40.06 0.63
C ASP A 114 -21.44 39.70 1.63
N ALA A 115 -21.74 38.87 2.64
CA ALA A 115 -20.77 38.46 3.64
C ALA A 115 -19.79 37.42 3.06
N ASN A 116 -18.53 37.49 3.50
CA ASN A 116 -17.54 36.48 3.14
C ASN A 116 -17.54 35.34 4.16
N LEU A 117 -18.25 34.25 3.83
CA LEU A 117 -18.43 33.05 4.65
C LEU A 117 -17.48 31.91 4.29
N ARG A 118 -16.34 32.21 3.65
CA ARG A 118 -15.38 31.18 3.25
C ARG A 118 -14.95 30.37 4.47
N GLN A 119 -15.06 29.05 4.39
CA GLN A 119 -14.67 28.15 5.48
C GLN A 119 -15.41 28.38 6.81
N ALA A 120 -16.53 29.12 6.80
CA ALA A 120 -17.37 29.26 7.97
C ALA A 120 -18.04 27.91 8.30
N ILE A 121 -18.25 27.64 9.59
CA ILE A 121 -18.76 26.38 10.10
C ILE A 121 -20.16 26.55 10.67
N PHE A 122 -21.10 25.82 10.08
CA PHE A 122 -22.52 25.77 10.41
C PHE A 122 -22.90 24.35 10.84
N TYR A 123 -22.43 23.93 12.02
CA TYR A 123 -22.84 22.65 12.62
C TYR A 123 -24.10 22.84 13.46
N ASN A 124 -25.20 22.17 13.11
CA ASN A 124 -26.46 22.23 13.87
C ASN A 124 -26.94 23.68 14.10
N THR A 125 -26.82 24.51 13.08
CA THR A 125 -27.12 25.95 13.11
C THR A 125 -28.48 26.21 12.45
N SER A 126 -29.34 27.01 13.08
CA SER A 126 -30.58 27.47 12.44
C SER A 126 -30.25 28.55 11.40
N LEU A 127 -30.66 28.35 10.15
CA LEU A 127 -30.55 29.31 9.06
C LEU A 127 -31.93 29.71 8.52
N ILE A 128 -33.00 29.47 9.29
CA ILE A 128 -34.37 29.76 8.89
C ILE A 128 -34.51 31.25 8.55
N GLY A 129 -34.85 31.57 7.31
CA GLY A 129 -35.04 32.95 6.87
C GLY A 129 -33.77 33.80 6.76
N ALA A 130 -32.58 33.24 7.03
CA ALA A 130 -31.34 33.98 6.88
C ALA A 130 -31.10 34.39 5.41
N ASP A 131 -30.74 35.65 5.17
CA ASP A 131 -30.48 36.17 3.82
C ASP A 131 -29.00 35.98 3.44
N LEU A 132 -28.73 35.00 2.58
CA LEU A 132 -27.39 34.69 2.06
C LEU A 132 -27.10 35.33 0.69
N THR A 133 -27.93 36.28 0.23
CA THR A 133 -27.79 36.91 -1.08
C THR A 133 -26.42 37.54 -1.25
N GLY A 134 -25.68 37.17 -2.30
CA GLY A 134 -24.35 37.72 -2.56
C GLY A 134 -23.23 37.19 -1.65
N ALA A 135 -23.54 36.31 -0.68
CA ALA A 135 -22.53 35.78 0.22
C ALA A 135 -21.55 34.84 -0.50
N ASN A 136 -20.30 34.78 -0.04
CA ASN A 136 -19.28 33.84 -0.53
C ASN A 136 -19.18 32.63 0.39
N ILE A 137 -19.72 31.48 -0.02
CA ILE A 137 -19.77 30.24 0.76
C ILE A 137 -18.73 29.17 0.35
N ARG A 138 -17.68 29.54 -0.41
CA ARG A 138 -16.66 28.55 -0.84
C ARG A 138 -15.95 27.95 0.36
N GLY A 139 -15.87 26.62 0.42
CA GLY A 139 -15.27 25.93 1.56
C GLY A 139 -16.12 25.93 2.84
N ALA A 140 -17.31 26.55 2.86
CA ALA A 140 -18.15 26.58 4.05
C ALA A 140 -18.65 25.17 4.41
N TYR A 141 -18.83 24.94 5.71
CA TYR A 141 -19.19 23.64 6.30
C TYR A 141 -20.62 23.66 6.81
N PHE A 142 -21.55 23.07 6.07
CA PHE A 142 -22.95 22.92 6.46
C PHE A 142 -23.23 21.48 6.87
N THR A 143 -23.65 21.27 8.12
CA THR A 143 -23.92 19.93 8.64
C THR A 143 -25.03 19.94 9.67
N LEU A 144 -25.93 18.96 9.60
CA LEU A 144 -27.09 18.84 10.49
C LEU A 144 -28.02 20.08 10.52
N SER A 145 -27.81 21.07 9.65
CA SER A 145 -28.66 22.24 9.43
C SER A 145 -29.74 21.90 8.41
N ASN A 146 -30.87 21.35 8.86
CA ASN A 146 -31.96 20.94 7.97
C ASN A 146 -32.70 22.11 7.30
N ASP A 147 -32.36 23.35 7.65
CA ASP A 147 -33.07 24.55 7.22
C ASP A 147 -32.41 25.30 6.05
N LEU A 148 -31.22 24.86 5.59
CA LEU A 148 -30.60 25.45 4.40
C LEU A 148 -31.40 25.05 3.15
N THR A 149 -32.00 26.04 2.51
CA THR A 149 -32.83 25.84 1.32
C THR A 149 -32.03 25.96 0.02
N ASN A 150 -32.53 25.35 -1.06
CA ASN A 150 -31.95 25.53 -2.39
C ASN A 150 -31.91 27.01 -2.81
N GLU A 151 -32.97 27.79 -2.51
CA GLU A 151 -33.05 29.22 -2.82
C GLU A 151 -31.94 30.02 -2.13
N GLN A 152 -31.64 29.72 -0.87
CA GLN A 152 -30.51 30.31 -0.14
C GLN A 152 -29.17 29.97 -0.78
N VAL A 153 -28.98 28.77 -1.31
CA VAL A 153 -27.74 28.41 -2.03
C VAL A 153 -27.66 29.18 -3.36
N TYR A 154 -28.76 29.26 -4.11
CA TYR A 154 -28.83 29.96 -5.40
C TYR A 154 -28.59 31.47 -5.30
N SER A 155 -28.97 32.09 -4.18
CA SER A 155 -28.79 33.54 -3.98
C SER A 155 -27.33 33.92 -3.68
N THR A 156 -26.47 32.96 -3.31
CA THR A 156 -25.06 33.23 -3.00
C THR A 156 -24.26 33.69 -4.21
N ALA A 157 -23.25 34.54 -3.99
CA ALA A 157 -22.30 34.92 -5.03
C ALA A 157 -21.48 33.71 -5.53
N SER A 158 -21.25 32.72 -4.67
CA SER A 158 -20.53 31.50 -5.04
C SER A 158 -21.26 30.69 -6.11
N HIS A 159 -22.57 30.42 -5.92
CA HIS A 159 -23.39 29.68 -6.90
C HIS A 159 -23.55 30.47 -8.21
N GLN A 160 -23.83 31.76 -8.13
CA GLN A 160 -23.96 32.64 -9.29
C GLN A 160 -22.67 32.74 -10.11
N ALA A 161 -21.51 32.67 -9.43
CA ALA A 161 -20.20 32.64 -10.07
C ALA A 161 -19.82 31.26 -10.65
N GLY A 162 -20.64 30.22 -10.44
CA GLY A 162 -20.31 28.86 -10.87
C GLY A 162 -19.21 28.20 -10.04
N ASP A 163 -18.96 28.65 -8.81
CA ASP A 163 -17.84 28.17 -7.99
C ASP A 163 -18.24 27.97 -6.53
N LEU A 164 -18.53 26.72 -6.23
CA LEU A 164 -18.80 26.15 -4.92
C LEU A 164 -17.67 25.21 -4.48
N SER A 165 -16.44 25.44 -4.97
CA SER A 165 -15.30 24.58 -4.68
C SER A 165 -15.08 24.40 -3.18
N SER A 166 -14.72 23.17 -2.82
CA SER A 166 -14.46 22.73 -1.45
C SER A 166 -15.61 22.90 -0.47
N ILE A 167 -16.83 23.25 -0.91
CA ILE A 167 -17.99 23.31 -0.03
C ILE A 167 -18.20 21.95 0.64
N ILE A 168 -18.60 21.98 1.90
CA ILE A 168 -18.85 20.78 2.67
C ILE A 168 -20.31 20.76 3.11
N ILE A 169 -21.00 19.71 2.72
CA ILE A 169 -22.42 19.45 2.94
C ILE A 169 -22.55 18.03 3.48
N TYR A 170 -22.77 17.90 4.78
CA TYR A 170 -22.89 16.60 5.44
C TYR A 170 -24.32 16.33 5.89
N GLN A 171 -24.90 15.22 5.43
CA GLN A 171 -26.24 14.75 5.80
C GLN A 171 -27.41 15.71 5.52
N LEU A 172 -27.24 16.70 4.63
CA LEU A 172 -28.30 17.63 4.26
C LEU A 172 -29.21 17.10 3.15
N TRP A 173 -30.42 17.67 3.07
CA TRP A 173 -31.40 17.36 2.05
C TRP A 173 -31.37 18.46 0.98
N LEU A 174 -30.85 18.10 -0.19
CA LEU A 174 -30.71 18.97 -1.36
C LEU A 174 -31.45 18.36 -2.56
N THR A 175 -32.65 17.84 -2.31
CA THR A 175 -33.51 17.28 -3.36
C THR A 175 -33.76 18.35 -4.44
N GLU A 176 -33.68 17.97 -5.72
CA GLU A 176 -33.91 18.86 -6.88
C GLU A 176 -32.97 20.09 -6.94
N ILE A 177 -31.84 20.09 -6.22
CA ILE A 177 -30.90 21.22 -6.32
C ILE A 177 -30.31 21.31 -7.73
N ASN A 178 -30.21 22.53 -8.25
CA ASN A 178 -29.54 22.82 -9.51
C ASN A 178 -28.09 23.27 -9.28
N LEU A 179 -27.16 22.38 -9.62
CA LEU A 179 -25.71 22.54 -9.60
C LEU A 179 -25.11 22.35 -11.00
N GLU A 180 -25.89 22.57 -12.07
CA GLU A 180 -25.43 22.46 -13.44
C GLU A 180 -24.21 23.37 -13.69
N GLY A 181 -23.15 22.80 -14.27
CA GLY A 181 -21.93 23.51 -14.63
C GLY A 181 -21.11 24.05 -13.45
N GLN A 182 -21.49 23.78 -12.21
CA GLN A 182 -20.80 24.31 -11.03
C GLN A 182 -19.42 23.68 -10.86
N ASN A 183 -18.44 24.47 -10.42
CA ASN A 183 -17.19 23.97 -9.89
C ASN A 183 -17.39 23.49 -8.45
N LEU A 184 -17.35 22.18 -8.26
CA LEU A 184 -17.46 21.45 -7.00
C LEU A 184 -16.19 20.64 -6.71
N THR A 185 -15.05 21.08 -7.25
CA THR A 185 -13.76 20.44 -7.02
C THR A 185 -13.49 20.33 -5.53
N ASN A 186 -13.11 19.13 -5.07
CA ASN A 186 -12.86 18.78 -3.67
C ASN A 186 -14.05 19.08 -2.71
N ALA A 187 -15.27 19.20 -3.23
CA ALA A 187 -16.45 19.34 -2.38
C ALA A 187 -16.72 18.03 -1.60
N TYR A 188 -17.31 18.15 -0.42
CA TYR A 188 -17.61 17.01 0.44
C TYR A 188 -19.12 16.92 0.68
N PHE A 189 -19.76 15.92 0.11
CA PHE A 189 -21.21 15.69 0.14
C PHE A 189 -21.58 14.40 0.90
N ALA A 190 -20.72 13.93 1.81
CA ALA A 190 -20.96 12.64 2.45
C ALA A 190 -22.32 12.58 3.17
N GLY A 191 -23.09 11.53 2.90
CA GLY A 191 -24.44 11.34 3.43
C GLY A 191 -25.50 12.33 2.92
N ALA A 192 -25.16 13.28 2.03
CA ALA A 192 -26.11 14.21 1.47
C ALA A 192 -27.16 13.51 0.59
N ARG A 193 -28.38 14.04 0.55
CA ARG A 193 -29.46 13.56 -0.30
C ARG A 193 -29.63 14.52 -1.47
N LEU A 194 -29.18 14.08 -2.64
CA LEU A 194 -29.18 14.76 -3.93
C LEU A 194 -30.16 14.06 -4.89
N THR A 195 -31.30 13.61 -4.37
CA THR A 195 -32.36 12.99 -5.18
C THR A 195 -32.83 13.98 -6.22
N ASP A 196 -32.90 13.56 -7.49
CA ASP A 196 -33.31 14.38 -8.64
C ASP A 196 -32.52 15.70 -8.81
N ALA A 197 -31.32 15.79 -8.23
CA ALA A 197 -30.45 16.95 -8.39
C ALA A 197 -29.92 17.05 -9.84
N ASN A 198 -29.79 18.28 -10.35
CA ASN A 198 -29.13 18.54 -11.62
C ASN A 198 -27.66 18.91 -11.38
N LEU A 199 -26.74 18.03 -11.74
CA LEU A 199 -25.29 18.19 -11.68
C LEU A 199 -24.67 18.07 -13.09
N ALA A 200 -25.46 18.25 -14.14
CA ALA A 200 -24.98 18.13 -15.51
C ALA A 200 -23.79 19.08 -15.73
N LYS A 201 -22.72 18.58 -16.37
CA LYS A 201 -21.47 19.32 -16.66
C LYS A 201 -20.76 19.90 -15.44
N ALA A 202 -21.13 19.52 -14.21
CA ALA A 202 -20.43 19.97 -13.01
C ALA A 202 -19.01 19.40 -12.95
N ASN A 203 -18.07 20.18 -12.40
CA ASN A 203 -16.73 19.69 -12.10
C ASN A 203 -16.67 19.17 -10.66
N LEU A 204 -16.72 17.85 -10.50
CA LEU A 204 -16.72 17.11 -9.23
C LEU A 204 -15.35 16.43 -8.99
N THR A 205 -14.28 16.95 -9.60
CA THR A 205 -12.94 16.36 -9.47
C THR A 205 -12.53 16.30 -8.00
N GLY A 206 -12.12 15.12 -7.53
CA GLY A 206 -11.72 14.91 -6.13
C GLY A 206 -12.84 15.08 -5.08
N ALA A 207 -14.10 15.18 -5.51
CA ALA A 207 -15.22 15.34 -4.58
C ALA A 207 -15.49 14.03 -3.81
N ASN A 208 -15.98 14.16 -2.57
CA ASN A 208 -16.31 13.04 -1.70
C ASN A 208 -17.82 12.90 -1.54
N PHE A 209 -18.34 11.74 -1.89
CA PHE A 209 -19.76 11.36 -1.91
C PHE A 209 -20.05 10.14 -1.05
N TYR A 210 -19.24 9.86 -0.05
CA TYR A 210 -19.41 8.69 0.82
C TYR A 210 -20.85 8.61 1.38
N TYR A 211 -21.55 7.51 1.14
CA TYR A 211 -22.98 7.31 1.48
C TYR A 211 -23.99 8.33 0.92
N ALA A 212 -23.61 9.19 -0.01
CA ALA A 212 -24.53 10.14 -0.63
C ALA A 212 -25.59 9.44 -1.50
N LYS A 213 -26.74 10.10 -1.71
CA LYS A 213 -27.85 9.57 -2.51
C LYS A 213 -28.14 10.47 -3.71
N PHE A 214 -27.88 9.95 -4.91
CA PHE A 214 -28.09 10.54 -6.24
C PHE A 214 -29.24 9.86 -6.99
N ILE A 215 -30.29 9.42 -6.27
CA ILE A 215 -31.40 8.69 -6.92
C ILE A 215 -32.06 9.61 -7.95
N GLY A 216 -32.07 9.21 -9.22
CA GLY A 216 -32.64 10.00 -10.33
C GLY A 216 -31.86 11.26 -10.73
N ALA A 217 -30.70 11.52 -10.11
CA ALA A 217 -29.92 12.72 -10.39
C ALA A 217 -29.36 12.75 -11.83
N ASP A 218 -29.22 13.95 -12.39
CA ASP A 218 -28.62 14.16 -13.71
C ASP A 218 -27.16 14.60 -13.56
N LEU A 219 -26.22 13.72 -13.90
CA LEU A 219 -24.78 13.98 -13.95
C LEU A 219 -24.25 13.96 -15.39
N THR A 220 -25.10 14.22 -16.39
CA THR A 220 -24.71 14.18 -17.81
C THR A 220 -23.51 15.11 -18.07
N GLY A 221 -22.42 14.56 -18.60
CA GLY A 221 -21.19 15.28 -18.91
C GLY A 221 -20.41 15.78 -17.69
N ALA A 222 -20.75 15.35 -16.47
CA ALA A 222 -20.04 15.76 -15.26
C ALA A 222 -18.63 15.15 -15.19
N ASN A 223 -17.69 15.86 -14.57
CA ASN A 223 -16.34 15.36 -14.34
C ASN A 223 -16.18 14.87 -12.89
N LEU A 224 -16.19 13.56 -12.69
CA LEU A 224 -16.00 12.84 -11.43
C LEU A 224 -14.59 12.26 -11.26
N THR A 225 -13.59 12.76 -12.01
CA THR A 225 -12.22 12.26 -11.94
C THR A 225 -11.69 12.25 -10.50
N ASN A 226 -11.09 11.13 -10.07
CA ASN A 226 -10.56 10.92 -8.71
C ASN A 226 -11.59 11.15 -7.58
N SER A 227 -12.90 11.05 -7.85
CA SER A 227 -13.92 11.20 -6.80
C SER A 227 -14.05 9.94 -5.93
N GLU A 228 -14.50 10.14 -4.70
CA GLU A 228 -14.73 9.09 -3.72
C GLU A 228 -16.23 8.87 -3.53
N THR A 229 -16.78 7.78 -4.07
CA THR A 229 -18.23 7.51 -4.01
C THR A 229 -18.56 6.20 -3.28
N THR A 230 -17.64 5.73 -2.43
CA THR A 230 -17.78 4.47 -1.71
C THR A 230 -19.15 4.38 -1.01
N SER A 231 -19.88 3.29 -1.25
CA SER A 231 -21.20 3.00 -0.69
C SER A 231 -22.31 4.03 -1.00
N ALA A 232 -22.12 4.92 -1.98
CA ALA A 232 -23.15 5.84 -2.46
C ALA A 232 -24.29 5.13 -3.21
N THR A 233 -25.39 5.83 -3.45
CA THR A 233 -26.52 5.33 -4.25
C THR A 233 -26.75 6.23 -5.46
N PHE A 234 -26.65 5.67 -6.65
CA PHE A 234 -26.86 6.29 -7.97
C PHE A 234 -27.97 5.58 -8.76
N SER A 235 -28.90 4.90 -8.08
CA SER A 235 -30.00 4.20 -8.76
C SER A 235 -30.80 5.16 -9.66
N ASN A 236 -30.99 4.79 -10.93
CA ASN A 236 -31.61 5.60 -11.98
C ASN A 236 -30.94 6.96 -12.27
N ALA A 237 -29.70 7.18 -11.82
CA ALA A 237 -28.95 8.39 -12.15
C ALA A 237 -28.51 8.38 -13.62
N LYS A 238 -28.41 9.57 -14.23
CA LYS A 238 -27.86 9.75 -15.58
C LYS A 238 -26.40 10.16 -15.48
N LEU A 239 -25.48 9.30 -15.90
CA LEU A 239 -24.04 9.57 -16.02
C LEU A 239 -23.59 9.57 -17.48
N VAL A 240 -24.50 9.94 -18.39
CA VAL A 240 -24.23 9.98 -19.83
C VAL A 240 -23.06 10.92 -20.11
N GLU A 241 -22.04 10.46 -20.85
CA GLU A 241 -20.82 11.22 -21.15
C GLU A 241 -20.03 11.71 -19.93
N ALA A 242 -20.30 11.21 -18.72
CA ALA A 242 -19.56 11.59 -17.53
C ALA A 242 -18.13 11.02 -17.56
N ASN A 243 -17.19 11.74 -16.95
CA ASN A 243 -15.81 11.27 -16.76
C ASN A 243 -15.60 10.76 -15.34
N LEU A 244 -15.43 9.46 -15.16
CA LEU A 244 -15.21 8.76 -13.89
C LEU A 244 -13.79 8.21 -13.78
N THR A 245 -12.82 8.77 -14.52
CA THR A 245 -11.44 8.29 -14.53
C THR A 245 -10.86 8.22 -13.10
N ASN A 246 -10.32 7.07 -12.72
CA ASN A 246 -9.79 6.75 -11.38
C ASN A 246 -10.78 6.99 -10.21
N ALA A 247 -12.09 7.06 -10.47
CA ALA A 247 -13.07 7.27 -9.41
C ALA A 247 -13.31 5.97 -8.60
N ASN A 248 -13.58 6.13 -7.31
CA ASN A 248 -13.80 5.01 -6.40
C ASN A 248 -15.29 4.75 -6.14
N PHE A 249 -15.85 3.80 -6.88
CA PHE A 249 -17.23 3.33 -6.83
C PHE A 249 -17.40 2.02 -6.04
N TYR A 250 -16.51 1.74 -5.09
CA TYR A 250 -16.60 0.54 -4.24
C TYR A 250 -17.97 0.43 -3.56
N GLY A 251 -18.65 -0.71 -3.72
CA GLY A 251 -19.91 -1.01 -3.05
C GLY A 251 -21.09 -0.12 -3.43
N VAL A 252 -20.99 0.65 -4.52
CA VAL A 252 -22.05 1.57 -4.96
C VAL A 252 -23.31 0.83 -5.40
N LYS A 253 -24.47 1.48 -5.25
CA LYS A 253 -25.75 1.03 -5.84
C LYS A 253 -26.04 1.81 -7.11
N MET A 254 -26.13 1.15 -8.26
CA MET A 254 -26.32 1.74 -9.58
C MET A 254 -27.45 1.07 -10.37
N GLU A 255 -28.48 0.56 -9.69
CA GLU A 255 -29.57 -0.09 -10.40
C GLU A 255 -30.26 0.89 -11.37
N GLY A 256 -30.34 0.52 -12.64
CA GLY A 256 -30.92 1.37 -13.69
C GLY A 256 -30.12 2.63 -14.04
N ALA A 257 -28.89 2.79 -13.58
CA ALA A 257 -28.07 3.96 -13.92
C ALA A 257 -27.66 3.95 -15.39
N ASP A 258 -27.63 5.12 -16.03
CA ASP A 258 -27.25 5.27 -17.44
C ASP A 258 -25.82 5.80 -17.55
N LEU A 259 -24.86 4.95 -17.91
CA LEU A 259 -23.45 5.29 -18.15
C LEU A 259 -23.13 5.36 -19.65
N THR A 260 -24.12 5.67 -20.51
CA THR A 260 -23.90 5.76 -21.95
C THR A 260 -22.75 6.73 -22.28
N ASN A 261 -21.76 6.29 -23.06
CA ASN A 261 -20.57 7.06 -23.44
C ASN A 261 -19.72 7.59 -22.28
N ALA A 262 -19.88 7.04 -21.06
CA ALA A 262 -19.07 7.45 -19.92
C ALA A 262 -17.61 6.97 -20.04
N VAL A 263 -16.67 7.72 -19.48
CA VAL A 263 -15.25 7.32 -19.39
C VAL A 263 -14.99 6.75 -18.01
N LEU A 264 -14.72 5.45 -17.92
CA LEU A 264 -14.55 4.71 -16.66
C LEU A 264 -13.09 4.26 -16.45
N THR A 265 -12.14 4.82 -17.18
CA THR A 265 -10.75 4.33 -17.16
C THR A 265 -10.20 4.23 -15.73
N ASN A 266 -9.75 3.04 -15.34
CA ASN A 266 -9.26 2.69 -14.00
C ASN A 266 -10.25 2.94 -12.84
N ALA A 267 -11.55 3.05 -13.11
CA ALA A 267 -12.54 3.21 -12.06
C ALA A 267 -12.69 1.91 -11.24
N ASN A 268 -12.90 2.04 -9.94
CA ASN A 268 -13.10 0.92 -9.04
C ASN A 268 -14.60 0.65 -8.84
N PHE A 269 -15.12 -0.42 -9.44
CA PHE A 269 -16.51 -0.89 -9.33
C PHE A 269 -16.64 -2.17 -8.48
N ARG A 270 -15.64 -2.48 -7.65
CA ARG A 270 -15.66 -3.67 -6.80
C ARG A 270 -16.90 -3.68 -5.92
N GLN A 271 -17.59 -4.81 -5.84
CA GLN A 271 -18.82 -4.97 -5.05
C GLN A 271 -19.98 -4.04 -5.44
N ALA A 272 -19.93 -3.38 -6.60
CA ALA A 272 -21.03 -2.55 -7.09
C ALA A 272 -22.28 -3.39 -7.42
N ARG A 273 -23.46 -2.77 -7.31
CA ARG A 273 -24.74 -3.35 -7.73
C ARG A 273 -25.17 -2.69 -9.03
N LEU A 274 -25.05 -3.40 -10.13
CA LEU A 274 -25.13 -2.91 -11.51
C LEU A 274 -26.39 -3.38 -12.26
N THR A 275 -27.35 -4.01 -11.59
CA THR A 275 -28.56 -4.56 -12.23
C THR A 275 -29.29 -3.50 -13.07
N GLY A 276 -29.41 -3.75 -14.38
CA GLY A 276 -30.11 -2.87 -15.31
C GLY A 276 -29.38 -1.56 -15.64
N SER A 277 -28.12 -1.40 -15.23
CA SER A 277 -27.30 -0.26 -15.66
C SER A 277 -26.92 -0.39 -17.15
N ASN A 278 -26.75 0.74 -17.82
CA ASN A 278 -26.42 0.81 -19.24
C ASN A 278 -24.98 1.29 -19.44
N PHE A 279 -24.16 0.50 -20.15
CA PHE A 279 -22.75 0.81 -20.45
C PHE A 279 -22.51 1.06 -21.95
N ALA A 280 -23.56 1.34 -22.73
CA ALA A 280 -23.46 1.55 -24.16
C ALA A 280 -22.44 2.65 -24.50
N GLY A 281 -21.41 2.31 -25.27
CA GLY A 281 -20.35 3.24 -25.65
C GLY A 281 -19.39 3.64 -24.51
N ALA A 282 -19.51 3.07 -23.32
CA ALA A 282 -18.62 3.41 -22.21
C ALA A 282 -17.20 2.87 -22.43
N ASP A 283 -16.19 3.62 -22.00
CA ASP A 283 -14.78 3.21 -21.99
C ASP A 283 -14.42 2.59 -20.64
N ILE A 284 -14.22 1.27 -20.63
CA ILE A 284 -13.98 0.44 -19.44
C ILE A 284 -12.53 -0.02 -19.27
N ARG A 285 -11.54 0.63 -19.90
CA ARG A 285 -10.12 0.25 -19.76
C ARG A 285 -9.68 0.24 -18.29
N GLY A 286 -9.12 -0.87 -17.85
CA GLY A 286 -8.61 -1.02 -16.48
C GLY A 286 -9.67 -0.97 -15.37
N VAL A 287 -10.96 -1.05 -15.71
CA VAL A 287 -12.03 -1.05 -14.69
C VAL A 287 -11.95 -2.30 -13.83
N ASP A 288 -12.11 -2.13 -12.52
CA ASP A 288 -12.21 -3.23 -11.57
C ASP A 288 -13.68 -3.55 -11.23
N PHE A 289 -14.25 -4.61 -11.83
CA PHE A 289 -15.60 -5.10 -11.53
C PHE A 289 -15.63 -6.26 -10.53
N TYR A 290 -14.53 -6.56 -9.82
CA TYR A 290 -14.44 -7.73 -8.96
C TYR A 290 -15.58 -7.83 -7.95
N ASN A 291 -16.27 -8.97 -7.95
CA ASN A 291 -17.41 -9.26 -7.07
C ASN A 291 -18.55 -8.25 -7.18
N SER A 292 -18.69 -7.56 -8.31
CA SER A 292 -19.89 -6.81 -8.64
C SER A 292 -21.07 -7.74 -8.91
N THR A 293 -22.29 -7.24 -8.73
CA THR A 293 -23.54 -7.99 -8.95
C THR A 293 -24.38 -7.33 -10.03
N GLY A 294 -25.06 -8.14 -10.85
CA GLY A 294 -25.89 -7.62 -11.95
C GLY A 294 -25.12 -7.16 -13.18
N LEU A 295 -23.77 -7.29 -13.20
CA LEU A 295 -22.98 -7.18 -14.42
C LEU A 295 -23.22 -8.41 -15.30
N THR A 296 -23.54 -8.19 -16.56
CA THR A 296 -23.84 -9.23 -17.55
C THR A 296 -22.96 -9.08 -18.79
N ALA A 297 -22.93 -10.10 -19.65
CA ALA A 297 -22.20 -10.02 -20.92
C ALA A 297 -22.76 -8.90 -21.83
N GLU A 298 -24.07 -8.64 -21.81
CA GLU A 298 -24.70 -7.55 -22.58
C GLU A 298 -24.14 -6.17 -22.20
N ASN A 299 -23.86 -5.95 -20.91
CA ASN A 299 -23.20 -4.72 -20.47
C ASN A 299 -21.84 -4.57 -21.16
N ILE A 300 -21.03 -5.63 -21.20
CA ILE A 300 -19.71 -5.62 -21.81
C ILE A 300 -19.79 -5.45 -23.33
N TYR A 301 -20.67 -6.16 -24.02
CA TYR A 301 -20.82 -6.09 -25.48
C TYR A 301 -21.10 -4.67 -25.99
N SER A 302 -21.81 -3.89 -25.18
CA SER A 302 -22.21 -2.52 -25.53
C SER A 302 -21.07 -1.51 -25.40
N THR A 303 -19.95 -1.85 -24.76
CA THR A 303 -18.82 -0.93 -24.52
C THR A 303 -17.99 -0.66 -25.77
N VAL A 304 -17.29 0.48 -25.82
CA VAL A 304 -16.36 0.76 -26.94
C VAL A 304 -15.19 -0.21 -26.97
N ASN A 305 -14.80 -0.76 -25.81
CA ASN A 305 -13.67 -1.68 -25.65
C ASN A 305 -13.94 -3.04 -26.28
N TYR A 306 -15.11 -3.60 -26.03
CA TYR A 306 -15.54 -4.84 -26.68
C TYR A 306 -15.57 -4.68 -28.20
N GLN A 307 -16.14 -3.57 -28.70
CA GLN A 307 -16.22 -3.29 -30.14
C GLN A 307 -14.84 -3.05 -30.77
N ALA A 308 -13.88 -2.54 -30.00
CA ALA A 308 -12.50 -2.37 -30.43
C ALA A 308 -11.67 -3.67 -30.40
N GLY A 309 -12.19 -4.74 -29.80
CA GLY A 309 -11.47 -6.01 -29.66
C GLY A 309 -10.49 -6.04 -28.48
N ASP A 310 -10.55 -5.09 -27.55
CA ASP A 310 -9.58 -4.94 -26.46
C ASP A 310 -10.29 -4.80 -25.10
N LEU A 311 -10.22 -5.87 -24.32
CA LEU A 311 -10.66 -5.93 -22.92
C LEU A 311 -9.48 -6.23 -21.99
N SER A 312 -8.26 -5.88 -22.40
CA SER A 312 -7.06 -6.12 -21.60
C SER A 312 -7.10 -5.37 -20.26
N ASN A 313 -6.50 -5.95 -19.23
CA ASN A 313 -6.33 -5.37 -17.90
C ASN A 313 -7.62 -5.06 -17.11
N ILE A 314 -8.79 -5.49 -17.57
CA ILE A 314 -10.02 -5.36 -16.79
C ILE A 314 -10.12 -6.49 -15.76
N ASN A 315 -10.87 -6.25 -14.68
CA ASN A 315 -11.15 -7.28 -13.68
C ASN A 315 -12.62 -7.68 -13.70
N LEU A 316 -12.89 -8.91 -14.13
CA LEU A 316 -14.20 -9.56 -14.19
C LEU A 316 -14.33 -10.70 -13.16
N GLY A 317 -13.52 -10.68 -12.09
CA GLY A 317 -13.58 -11.71 -11.06
C GLY A 317 -14.97 -11.83 -10.45
N PHE A 318 -15.46 -13.06 -10.27
CA PHE A 318 -16.80 -13.41 -9.81
C PHE A 318 -17.97 -12.99 -10.73
N ALA A 319 -17.70 -12.49 -11.94
CA ALA A 319 -18.75 -12.14 -12.89
C ALA A 319 -19.59 -13.36 -13.31
N ASP A 320 -20.90 -13.17 -13.51
CA ASP A 320 -21.83 -14.20 -13.97
C ASP A 320 -22.11 -14.03 -15.47
N MET A 321 -21.37 -14.77 -16.31
CA MET A 321 -21.35 -14.57 -17.76
C MET A 321 -21.45 -15.90 -18.55
N PRO A 322 -22.45 -16.76 -18.28
CA PRO A 322 -22.62 -18.00 -19.03
C PRO A 322 -22.97 -17.71 -20.49
N GLY A 323 -22.34 -18.45 -21.41
CA GLY A 323 -22.55 -18.29 -22.86
C GLY A 323 -21.99 -16.98 -23.43
N ALA A 324 -21.17 -16.24 -22.67
CA ALA A 324 -20.60 -15.00 -23.15
C ALA A 324 -19.68 -15.23 -24.35
N ASP A 325 -19.76 -14.36 -25.35
CA ASP A 325 -18.89 -14.36 -26.51
C ASP A 325 -17.75 -13.38 -26.25
N PHE A 326 -16.55 -13.92 -26.09
CA PHE A 326 -15.30 -13.18 -25.99
C PHE A 326 -14.39 -13.49 -27.18
N SER A 327 -14.90 -14.11 -28.23
CA SER A 327 -14.04 -14.59 -29.32
C SER A 327 -13.27 -13.46 -30.00
N ASN A 328 -12.01 -13.74 -30.36
CA ASN A 328 -11.09 -12.81 -31.04
C ASN A 328 -10.71 -11.56 -30.24
N LEU A 329 -11.02 -11.50 -28.94
CA LEU A 329 -10.65 -10.36 -28.09
C LEU A 329 -9.24 -10.49 -27.53
N ASP A 330 -8.59 -9.34 -27.32
CA ASP A 330 -7.46 -9.21 -26.41
C ASP A 330 -7.96 -9.18 -24.96
N LEU A 331 -7.58 -10.21 -24.21
CA LEU A 331 -7.87 -10.44 -22.79
C LEU A 331 -6.57 -10.51 -21.97
N THR A 332 -5.51 -9.87 -22.46
CA THR A 332 -4.21 -9.85 -21.78
C THR A 332 -4.36 -9.25 -20.38
N ASN A 333 -3.80 -9.93 -19.38
CA ASN A 333 -3.91 -9.59 -17.95
C ASN A 333 -5.35 -9.46 -17.41
N THR A 334 -6.37 -9.92 -18.14
CA THR A 334 -7.75 -9.86 -17.67
C THR A 334 -7.94 -10.84 -16.52
N ASN A 335 -8.63 -10.38 -15.47
CA ASN A 335 -8.91 -11.21 -14.31
C ASN A 335 -10.31 -11.83 -14.41
N PHE A 336 -10.38 -13.14 -14.57
CA PHE A 336 -11.61 -13.96 -14.54
C PHE A 336 -11.71 -14.86 -13.30
N ALA A 337 -10.96 -14.55 -12.23
CA ALA A 337 -10.98 -15.27 -10.96
C ALA A 337 -12.41 -15.60 -10.50
N ALA A 338 -12.74 -16.90 -10.39
CA ALA A 338 -14.06 -17.39 -10.00
C ALA A 338 -15.24 -16.90 -10.85
N ALA A 339 -15.00 -16.34 -12.04
CA ALA A 339 -16.05 -15.96 -12.97
C ALA A 339 -16.78 -17.21 -13.50
N LYS A 340 -18.10 -17.10 -13.72
CA LYS A 340 -18.90 -18.16 -14.32
C LYS A 340 -18.89 -18.01 -15.84
N LEU A 341 -18.05 -18.81 -16.50
CA LEU A 341 -17.84 -18.80 -17.95
C LEU A 341 -18.36 -20.08 -18.61
N THR A 342 -19.37 -20.72 -18.02
CA THR A 342 -20.00 -21.93 -18.56
C THR A 342 -20.48 -21.68 -19.99
N ASN A 343 -20.07 -22.51 -20.95
CA ASN A 343 -20.35 -22.37 -22.39
C ASN A 343 -19.89 -21.03 -23.03
N ALA A 344 -19.01 -20.27 -22.38
CA ALA A 344 -18.47 -19.06 -22.98
C ALA A 344 -17.58 -19.36 -24.18
N ASN A 345 -17.63 -18.51 -25.20
CA ASN A 345 -16.77 -18.58 -26.37
C ASN A 345 -15.50 -17.73 -26.14
N LEU A 346 -14.39 -18.38 -25.82
CA LEU A 346 -13.05 -17.77 -25.67
C LEU A 346 -12.16 -18.08 -26.89
N SER A 347 -12.75 -18.46 -28.03
CA SER A 347 -11.97 -18.87 -29.20
C SER A 347 -11.15 -17.72 -29.78
N ASN A 348 -9.93 -18.03 -30.24
CA ASN A 348 -8.98 -17.08 -30.83
C ASN A 348 -8.67 -15.85 -29.95
N THR A 349 -8.84 -15.95 -28.64
CA THR A 349 -8.52 -14.87 -27.70
C THR A 349 -7.03 -14.79 -27.40
N THR A 350 -6.56 -13.61 -26.98
CA THR A 350 -5.27 -13.45 -26.31
C THR A 350 -5.48 -13.42 -24.81
N LEU A 351 -5.17 -14.52 -24.11
CA LEU A 351 -5.32 -14.68 -22.66
C LEU A 351 -3.96 -14.61 -21.94
N VAL A 352 -3.00 -13.88 -22.52
CA VAL A 352 -1.64 -13.82 -21.96
C VAL A 352 -1.68 -13.25 -20.55
N ASN A 353 -1.13 -14.00 -19.58
CA ASN A 353 -1.16 -13.66 -18.14
C ASN A 353 -2.56 -13.45 -17.55
N ALA A 354 -3.63 -13.93 -18.20
CA ALA A 354 -4.98 -13.83 -17.67
C ALA A 354 -5.14 -14.74 -16.44
N ALA A 355 -5.84 -14.25 -15.40
CA ALA A 355 -6.20 -15.10 -14.26
C ALA A 355 -7.51 -15.82 -14.59
N LEU A 356 -7.44 -17.11 -14.90
CA LEU A 356 -8.54 -17.93 -15.45
C LEU A 356 -8.91 -19.12 -14.56
N HIS A 357 -8.72 -19.00 -13.24
CA HIS A 357 -9.26 -19.92 -12.23
C HIS A 357 -10.78 -19.74 -12.10
N ALA A 358 -11.49 -20.10 -13.17
CA ALA A 358 -12.90 -19.81 -13.43
C ALA A 358 -13.72 -21.10 -13.59
N TYR A 359 -15.04 -20.97 -13.74
CA TYR A 359 -15.90 -22.09 -14.14
C TYR A 359 -15.96 -22.17 -15.67
N LEU A 360 -15.28 -23.16 -16.25
CA LEU A 360 -15.05 -23.31 -17.69
C LEU A 360 -15.81 -24.48 -18.34
N THR A 361 -16.78 -25.07 -17.64
CA THR A 361 -17.59 -26.18 -18.19
C THR A 361 -18.19 -25.79 -19.55
N GLY A 362 -17.78 -26.48 -20.61
CA GLY A 362 -18.26 -26.27 -21.97
C GLY A 362 -17.74 -25.00 -22.67
N ALA A 363 -16.83 -24.24 -22.06
CA ALA A 363 -16.23 -23.07 -22.70
C ALA A 363 -15.37 -23.47 -23.91
N ASP A 364 -15.38 -22.68 -24.97
CA ASP A 364 -14.57 -22.90 -26.16
C ASP A 364 -13.27 -22.09 -26.08
N LEU A 365 -12.12 -22.76 -25.91
CA LEU A 365 -10.79 -22.13 -25.91
C LEU A 365 -10.02 -22.37 -27.23
N SER A 366 -10.71 -22.79 -28.29
CA SER A 366 -10.06 -23.12 -29.57
C SER A 366 -9.28 -21.93 -30.13
N GLY A 367 -8.01 -22.14 -30.46
CA GLY A 367 -7.14 -21.09 -31.00
C GLY A 367 -6.72 -20.00 -29.99
N ALA A 368 -7.09 -20.11 -28.72
CA ALA A 368 -6.68 -19.13 -27.71
C ALA A 368 -5.18 -19.18 -27.43
N ASN A 369 -4.55 -18.01 -27.22
CA ASN A 369 -3.18 -17.89 -26.73
C ASN A 369 -3.20 -17.72 -25.20
N ILE A 370 -2.77 -18.75 -24.48
CA ILE A 370 -2.85 -18.84 -23.01
C ILE A 370 -1.49 -18.72 -22.31
N LEU A 371 -0.44 -18.21 -22.96
CA LEU A 371 0.89 -18.11 -22.32
C LEU A 371 0.82 -17.31 -21.01
N GLY A 372 1.38 -17.86 -19.93
CA GLY A 372 1.31 -17.24 -18.60
C GLY A 372 -0.08 -17.22 -17.95
N ALA A 373 -1.13 -17.71 -18.61
CA ALA A 373 -2.48 -17.74 -18.05
C ALA A 373 -2.54 -18.70 -16.85
N ASP A 374 -3.21 -18.29 -15.79
CA ASP A 374 -3.40 -19.11 -14.60
C ASP A 374 -4.76 -19.81 -14.64
N LEU A 375 -4.79 -21.08 -15.02
CA LEU A 375 -5.96 -21.95 -14.99
C LEU A 375 -6.02 -22.83 -13.73
N SER A 376 -5.21 -22.53 -12.71
CA SER A 376 -5.17 -23.35 -11.49
C SER A 376 -6.56 -23.42 -10.85
N ALA A 377 -6.97 -24.60 -10.38
CA ALA A 377 -8.30 -24.84 -9.81
C ALA A 377 -9.50 -24.47 -10.73
N ALA A 378 -9.30 -24.25 -12.03
CA ALA A 378 -10.40 -24.01 -12.97
C ALA A 378 -11.36 -25.21 -13.02
N THR A 379 -12.65 -24.94 -12.79
CA THR A 379 -13.67 -25.99 -12.70
C THR A 379 -14.21 -26.33 -14.08
N GLY A 380 -14.28 -27.63 -14.42
CA GLY A 380 -14.83 -28.10 -15.69
C GLY A 380 -13.91 -27.88 -16.89
N PHE A 381 -12.66 -27.48 -16.67
CA PHE A 381 -11.62 -27.44 -17.69
C PHE A 381 -11.14 -28.86 -18.02
N THR A 382 -10.92 -29.14 -19.31
CA THR A 382 -10.65 -30.48 -19.83
C THR A 382 -9.41 -30.49 -20.73
N SER A 383 -8.81 -31.67 -20.90
CA SER A 383 -7.67 -31.85 -21.81
C SER A 383 -8.02 -31.45 -23.25
N THR A 384 -9.23 -31.76 -23.72
CA THR A 384 -9.70 -31.34 -25.05
C THR A 384 -9.71 -29.83 -25.22
N GLN A 385 -10.11 -29.07 -24.18
CA GLN A 385 -10.05 -27.60 -24.20
C GLN A 385 -8.61 -27.10 -24.18
N LEU A 386 -7.71 -27.70 -23.41
CA LEU A 386 -6.28 -27.36 -23.46
C LEU A 386 -5.70 -27.62 -24.86
N HIS A 387 -5.96 -28.80 -25.44
CA HIS A 387 -5.43 -29.23 -26.73
C HIS A 387 -5.94 -28.38 -27.90
N SER A 388 -7.10 -27.74 -27.76
CA SER A 388 -7.65 -26.86 -28.79
C SER A 388 -7.00 -25.47 -28.82
N THR A 389 -6.29 -25.06 -27.75
CA THR A 389 -5.60 -23.77 -27.69
C THR A 389 -4.49 -23.64 -28.73
N ALA A 390 -4.23 -22.42 -29.19
CA ALA A 390 -3.11 -22.14 -30.09
C ALA A 390 -1.76 -22.39 -29.39
N SER A 391 -1.66 -22.08 -28.08
CA SER A 391 -0.45 -22.30 -27.28
C SER A 391 -0.06 -23.78 -27.23
N TYR A 392 -1.02 -24.67 -26.96
CA TYR A 392 -0.77 -26.12 -26.96
C TYR A 392 -0.34 -26.60 -28.35
N GLN A 393 -1.06 -26.21 -29.40
CA GLN A 393 -0.75 -26.60 -30.78
C GLN A 393 0.61 -26.10 -31.26
N ALA A 394 1.05 -24.94 -30.76
CA ALA A 394 2.38 -24.39 -31.00
C ALA A 394 3.49 -25.09 -30.20
N GLY A 395 3.15 -26.01 -29.30
CA GLY A 395 4.11 -26.70 -28.44
C GLY A 395 4.62 -25.84 -27.28
N ASN A 396 3.92 -24.78 -26.91
CA ASN A 396 4.40 -23.80 -25.92
C ASN A 396 3.33 -23.45 -24.89
N LEU A 397 3.54 -23.87 -23.64
CA LEU A 397 2.72 -23.54 -22.47
C LEU A 397 3.57 -22.84 -21.40
N THR A 398 4.54 -22.02 -21.82
CA THR A 398 5.39 -21.26 -20.90
C THR A 398 4.53 -20.45 -19.92
N GLY A 399 4.80 -20.59 -18.62
CA GLY A 399 4.13 -19.86 -17.55
C GLY A 399 2.69 -20.30 -17.24
N VAL A 400 2.13 -21.28 -17.95
CA VAL A 400 0.73 -21.68 -17.77
C VAL A 400 0.52 -22.34 -16.40
N GLY A 401 -0.44 -21.83 -15.64
CA GLY A 401 -0.86 -22.39 -14.35
C GLY A 401 -1.92 -23.47 -14.52
N LEU A 402 -1.65 -24.67 -14.00
CA LEU A 402 -2.52 -25.85 -14.04
C LEU A 402 -2.58 -26.52 -12.65
N GLY A 403 -2.23 -25.77 -11.59
CA GLY A 403 -2.22 -26.28 -10.22
C GLY A 403 -3.61 -26.70 -9.77
N LEU A 404 -3.68 -27.65 -8.82
CA LEU A 404 -4.92 -28.15 -8.22
C LEU A 404 -5.91 -28.82 -9.20
N LEU A 405 -5.55 -28.99 -10.47
CA LEU A 405 -6.38 -29.68 -11.46
C LEU A 405 -6.20 -31.20 -11.39
N ASP A 406 -7.22 -31.93 -11.82
CA ASP A 406 -7.08 -33.35 -12.15
C ASP A 406 -6.59 -33.50 -13.59
N LEU A 407 -5.30 -33.80 -13.75
CA LEU A 407 -4.62 -33.93 -15.04
C LEU A 407 -4.41 -35.40 -15.41
N THR A 408 -5.16 -36.32 -14.81
CA THR A 408 -5.00 -37.75 -15.02
C THR A 408 -5.05 -38.12 -16.51
N ASN A 409 -3.97 -38.75 -16.99
CA ASN A 409 -3.75 -39.13 -18.40
C ASN A 409 -3.68 -37.97 -19.42
N TRP A 410 -3.41 -36.73 -18.99
CA TRP A 410 -3.20 -35.63 -19.93
C TRP A 410 -1.84 -35.76 -20.62
N ASP A 411 -1.75 -35.24 -21.85
CA ASP A 411 -0.52 -35.30 -22.65
C ASP A 411 0.17 -33.94 -22.67
N PHE A 412 1.41 -33.89 -22.17
CA PHE A 412 2.29 -32.73 -22.27
C PHE A 412 3.61 -33.08 -22.97
N ALA A 413 3.67 -34.21 -23.68
CA ALA A 413 4.89 -34.64 -24.33
C ALA A 413 5.36 -33.63 -25.38
N ARG A 414 6.68 -33.37 -25.38
CA ARG A 414 7.36 -32.44 -26.30
C ARG A 414 6.93 -30.97 -26.19
N LEU A 415 6.17 -30.60 -25.16
CA LEU A 415 5.79 -29.21 -24.92
C LEU A 415 6.90 -28.45 -24.17
N ASN A 416 6.97 -27.15 -24.42
CA ASN A 416 7.71 -26.22 -23.57
C ASN A 416 6.83 -25.82 -22.38
N LEU A 417 7.21 -26.27 -21.18
CA LEU A 417 6.54 -26.02 -19.90
C LEU A 417 7.38 -25.11 -19.00
N THR A 418 8.29 -24.33 -19.59
CA THR A 418 9.17 -23.43 -18.81
C THR A 418 8.30 -22.53 -17.91
N ASN A 419 8.60 -22.51 -16.61
CA ASN A 419 7.83 -21.77 -15.59
C ASN A 419 6.33 -22.09 -15.50
N ALA A 420 5.85 -23.18 -16.11
CA ALA A 420 4.48 -23.66 -15.90
C ALA A 420 4.30 -24.15 -14.46
N SER A 421 3.07 -24.14 -13.95
CA SER A 421 2.77 -24.60 -12.60
C SER A 421 1.81 -25.78 -12.59
N PHE A 422 2.20 -26.86 -11.92
CA PHE A 422 1.42 -28.05 -11.62
C PHE A 422 1.24 -28.23 -10.11
N GLU A 423 1.42 -27.17 -9.33
CA GLU A 423 1.33 -27.21 -7.86
C GLU A 423 0.09 -27.98 -7.39
N SER A 424 0.30 -29.02 -6.58
CA SER A 424 -0.78 -29.84 -6.02
C SER A 424 -1.76 -30.45 -7.04
N ALA A 425 -1.37 -30.55 -8.32
CA ALA A 425 -2.20 -31.20 -9.34
C ALA A 425 -2.17 -32.73 -9.20
N THR A 426 -3.24 -33.39 -9.65
CA THR A 426 -3.24 -34.85 -9.81
C THR A 426 -2.54 -35.21 -11.11
N LEU A 427 -1.40 -35.91 -11.02
CA LEU A 427 -0.53 -36.19 -12.17
C LEU A 427 -0.51 -37.67 -12.57
N THR A 428 -1.41 -38.50 -12.05
CA THR A 428 -1.48 -39.93 -12.36
C THR A 428 -1.57 -40.18 -13.88
N GLY A 429 -0.59 -40.88 -14.46
CA GLY A 429 -0.58 -41.21 -15.90
C GLY A 429 -0.36 -40.01 -16.84
N THR A 430 -0.07 -38.82 -16.31
CA THR A 430 0.24 -37.63 -17.11
C THR A 430 1.54 -37.84 -17.87
N ASN A 431 1.56 -37.51 -19.16
CA ASN A 431 2.72 -37.73 -20.01
C ASN A 431 3.58 -36.48 -20.13
N PHE A 432 4.81 -36.52 -19.61
CA PHE A 432 5.80 -35.44 -19.73
C PHE A 432 6.96 -35.78 -20.69
N ALA A 433 6.83 -36.84 -21.50
CA ALA A 433 7.92 -37.34 -22.31
C ALA A 433 8.50 -36.26 -23.25
N ASN A 434 9.80 -36.00 -23.13
CA ASN A 434 10.55 -34.99 -23.86
C ASN A 434 10.03 -33.54 -23.68
N ALA A 435 9.26 -33.25 -22.63
CA ALA A 435 8.88 -31.88 -22.31
C ALA A 435 10.08 -31.09 -21.77
N VAL A 436 10.08 -29.77 -21.98
CA VAL A 436 11.04 -28.84 -21.35
C VAL A 436 10.44 -28.34 -20.05
N VAL A 437 11.06 -28.62 -18.90
CA VAL A 437 10.52 -28.36 -17.56
C VAL A 437 11.39 -27.44 -16.70
N ARG A 438 12.07 -26.49 -17.32
CA ARG A 438 12.91 -25.50 -16.63
C ARG A 438 12.04 -24.57 -15.78
N GLY A 439 12.34 -24.41 -14.49
CA GLY A 439 11.53 -23.57 -13.59
C GLY A 439 10.10 -24.05 -13.36
N THR A 440 9.74 -25.25 -13.83
CA THR A 440 8.38 -25.78 -13.68
C THR A 440 8.11 -26.09 -12.21
N ASN A 441 6.91 -25.76 -11.76
CA ASN A 441 6.48 -26.06 -10.40
C ASN A 441 5.74 -27.40 -10.31
N PHE A 442 6.34 -28.37 -9.64
CA PHE A 442 5.77 -29.68 -9.31
C PHE A 442 5.59 -29.87 -7.79
N SER A 443 5.51 -28.80 -7.00
CA SER A 443 5.38 -28.92 -5.55
C SER A 443 4.11 -29.67 -5.12
N SER A 444 4.26 -30.54 -4.12
CA SER A 444 3.18 -31.34 -3.52
C SER A 444 2.39 -32.22 -4.52
N THR A 445 3.07 -32.83 -5.50
CA THR A 445 2.43 -33.63 -6.57
C THR A 445 2.66 -35.14 -6.46
N THR A 446 3.67 -35.62 -5.75
CA THR A 446 3.94 -37.08 -5.64
C THR A 446 2.86 -37.82 -4.88
N SER A 447 2.24 -37.17 -3.88
CA SER A 447 1.06 -37.68 -3.17
C SER A 447 -0.15 -37.89 -4.08
N SER A 448 -0.14 -37.26 -5.26
CA SER A 448 -1.21 -37.28 -6.26
C SER A 448 -0.75 -37.87 -7.60
N GLY A 449 0.31 -38.70 -7.57
CA GLY A 449 0.69 -39.58 -8.68
C GLY A 449 1.81 -39.08 -9.58
N PHE A 450 2.54 -38.01 -9.22
CA PHE A 450 3.79 -37.67 -9.88
C PHE A 450 4.89 -38.66 -9.52
N THR A 451 5.66 -39.12 -10.51
CA THR A 451 6.66 -40.18 -10.35
C THR A 451 8.01 -39.80 -10.92
N ALA A 452 9.05 -40.49 -10.45
CA ALA A 452 10.41 -40.36 -10.96
C ALA A 452 10.48 -40.58 -12.48
N ASP A 453 9.80 -41.63 -12.97
CA ASP A 453 9.78 -41.98 -14.41
C ASP A 453 9.20 -40.84 -15.26
N GLN A 454 8.19 -40.13 -14.74
CA GLN A 454 7.63 -38.96 -15.43
C GLN A 454 8.67 -37.84 -15.54
N LEU A 455 9.37 -37.49 -14.45
CA LEU A 455 10.44 -36.49 -14.49
C LEU A 455 11.59 -36.94 -15.41
N TYR A 456 12.03 -38.20 -15.31
CA TYR A 456 13.14 -38.74 -16.11
C TYR A 456 12.85 -38.80 -17.60
N SER A 457 11.56 -38.91 -17.95
CA SER A 457 11.13 -38.90 -19.34
C SER A 457 11.26 -37.53 -20.00
N THR A 458 11.39 -36.45 -19.22
CA THR A 458 11.47 -35.07 -19.75
C THR A 458 12.77 -34.84 -20.52
N TYR A 459 12.73 -33.89 -21.46
CA TYR A 459 13.93 -33.49 -22.19
C TYR A 459 14.94 -32.81 -21.26
N SER A 460 14.46 -31.95 -20.36
CA SER A 460 15.30 -31.23 -19.40
C SER A 460 16.11 -32.17 -18.51
N TYR A 461 15.49 -33.21 -17.94
CA TYR A 461 16.22 -34.18 -17.11
C TYR A 461 17.25 -34.98 -17.93
N GLN A 462 16.90 -35.40 -19.14
CA GLN A 462 17.82 -36.13 -20.03
C GLN A 462 19.01 -35.27 -20.49
N ALA A 463 18.79 -33.97 -20.64
CA ALA A 463 19.83 -33.00 -20.96
C ALA A 463 20.70 -32.62 -19.74
N GLY A 464 20.31 -33.02 -18.53
CA GLY A 464 20.98 -32.61 -17.29
C GLY A 464 20.72 -31.15 -16.92
N ASP A 465 19.62 -30.56 -17.40
CA ASP A 465 19.38 -29.12 -17.42
C ASP A 465 17.99 -28.76 -16.84
N ILE A 466 17.89 -28.79 -15.51
CA ILE A 466 16.64 -28.60 -14.73
C ILE A 466 16.76 -27.47 -13.68
N PRO A 467 17.24 -26.26 -14.05
CA PRO A 467 17.36 -25.15 -13.11
C PRO A 467 16.00 -24.65 -12.66
N ASP A 468 15.98 -24.03 -11.48
CA ASP A 468 14.82 -23.37 -10.88
C ASP A 468 13.59 -24.28 -10.64
N ILE A 469 13.71 -25.60 -10.87
CA ILE A 469 12.59 -26.54 -10.71
C ILE A 469 12.10 -26.52 -9.26
N ASN A 470 10.78 -26.50 -9.06
CA ASN A 470 10.19 -26.58 -7.74
C ASN A 470 9.63 -27.97 -7.49
N LEU A 471 10.27 -28.70 -6.58
CA LEU A 471 9.91 -30.04 -6.12
C LEU A 471 9.59 -30.05 -4.62
N ARG A 472 9.30 -28.89 -4.03
CA ARG A 472 8.97 -28.72 -2.61
C ARG A 472 7.88 -29.70 -2.16
N ASP A 473 8.00 -30.20 -0.93
CA ASP A 473 6.98 -31.02 -0.26
C ASP A 473 6.58 -32.28 -1.06
N ASN A 474 7.53 -32.86 -1.79
CA ASN A 474 7.37 -34.15 -2.46
C ASN A 474 8.11 -35.27 -1.74
N ASP A 475 7.62 -36.49 -1.92
CA ASP A 475 8.36 -37.70 -1.61
C ASP A 475 9.23 -38.10 -2.79
N LEU A 476 10.52 -37.79 -2.68
CA LEU A 476 11.55 -38.07 -3.69
C LEU A 476 12.39 -39.28 -3.32
N SER A 477 11.91 -40.13 -2.40
CA SER A 477 12.67 -41.26 -1.88
C SER A 477 13.19 -42.17 -3.00
N ALA A 478 14.49 -42.49 -2.96
CA ALA A 478 15.21 -43.28 -3.95
C ALA A 478 15.25 -42.70 -5.38
N TRP A 479 14.91 -41.41 -5.56
CA TRP A 479 15.09 -40.75 -6.86
C TRP A 479 16.58 -40.54 -7.15
N ASN A 480 16.91 -40.44 -8.43
CA ASN A 480 18.26 -40.25 -8.94
C ASN A 480 18.33 -38.88 -9.58
N PHE A 481 19.26 -38.07 -9.12
CA PHE A 481 19.61 -36.77 -9.67
C PHE A 481 21.11 -36.70 -9.96
N ALA A 482 21.80 -37.84 -10.00
CA ALA A 482 23.25 -37.85 -10.15
C ALA A 482 23.70 -37.11 -11.43
N GLY A 483 24.62 -36.16 -11.25
CA GLY A 483 25.17 -35.31 -12.32
C GLY A 483 24.20 -34.30 -12.92
N GLN A 484 23.02 -34.08 -12.33
CA GLN A 484 22.05 -33.10 -12.83
C GLN A 484 22.43 -31.66 -12.48
N ASP A 485 22.03 -30.70 -13.31
CA ASP A 485 22.13 -29.26 -13.03
C ASP A 485 20.82 -28.73 -12.45
N LEU A 486 20.82 -28.45 -11.13
CA LEU A 486 19.68 -28.04 -10.30
C LEU A 486 19.89 -26.68 -9.57
N PRO A 487 20.49 -25.65 -10.20
CA PRO A 487 20.75 -24.41 -9.49
C PRO A 487 19.42 -23.72 -9.17
N ARG A 488 19.33 -23.17 -7.95
CA ARG A 488 18.12 -22.54 -7.40
C ARG A 488 16.87 -23.44 -7.38
N ALA A 489 17.04 -24.76 -7.48
CA ALA A 489 15.94 -25.68 -7.31
C ALA A 489 15.34 -25.55 -5.90
N ASN A 490 14.03 -25.70 -5.79
CA ASN A 490 13.33 -25.75 -4.51
C ASN A 490 13.03 -27.20 -4.15
N LEU A 491 13.80 -27.75 -3.22
CA LEU A 491 13.65 -29.07 -2.62
C LEU A 491 13.24 -28.97 -1.14
N SER A 492 12.79 -27.79 -0.70
CA SER A 492 12.40 -27.58 0.70
C SER A 492 11.27 -28.53 1.10
N GLU A 493 11.29 -28.97 2.35
CA GLU A 493 10.30 -29.90 2.92
C GLU A 493 10.19 -31.28 2.24
N ALA A 494 10.98 -31.56 1.20
CA ALA A 494 10.94 -32.83 0.49
C ALA A 494 11.46 -34.00 1.34
N ILE A 495 10.95 -35.20 1.08
CA ILE A 495 11.50 -36.43 1.64
C ILE A 495 12.56 -36.95 0.67
N LEU A 496 13.84 -36.84 1.03
CA LEU A 496 14.97 -37.23 0.18
C LEU A 496 15.56 -38.60 0.57
N THR A 497 14.77 -39.48 1.18
CA THR A 497 15.29 -40.73 1.75
C THR A 497 15.96 -41.59 0.68
N GLY A 498 17.25 -41.89 0.81
CA GLY A 498 17.99 -42.66 -0.21
C GLY A 498 18.12 -41.98 -1.58
N THR A 499 17.81 -40.68 -1.69
CA THR A 499 17.92 -39.94 -2.96
C THR A 499 19.38 -39.80 -3.34
N ASN A 500 19.69 -40.07 -4.61
CA ASN A 500 21.04 -39.95 -5.14
C ASN A 500 21.27 -38.57 -5.75
N LEU A 501 21.97 -37.70 -5.02
CA LEU A 501 22.39 -36.36 -5.48
C LEU A 501 23.88 -36.33 -5.86
N THR A 502 24.48 -37.47 -6.21
CA THR A 502 25.92 -37.54 -6.50
C THR A 502 26.33 -36.61 -7.64
N GLY A 503 27.29 -35.71 -7.43
CA GLY A 503 27.78 -34.80 -8.48
C GLY A 503 26.75 -33.76 -8.96
N THR A 504 25.64 -33.60 -8.25
CA THR A 504 24.57 -32.67 -8.63
C THR A 504 25.00 -31.23 -8.37
N ASN A 505 24.69 -30.32 -9.28
CA ASN A 505 24.83 -28.90 -9.02
C ASN A 505 23.59 -28.35 -8.29
N LEU A 506 23.73 -28.05 -7.00
CA LEU A 506 22.71 -27.50 -6.11
C LEU A 506 23.01 -26.04 -5.73
N THR A 507 23.78 -25.32 -6.56
CA THR A 507 24.14 -23.93 -6.28
C THR A 507 22.90 -23.07 -6.03
N ASN A 508 22.83 -22.42 -4.86
CA ASN A 508 21.68 -21.64 -4.38
C ASN A 508 20.34 -22.40 -4.28
N ALA A 509 20.35 -23.73 -4.28
CA ALA A 509 19.13 -24.53 -4.10
C ALA A 509 18.62 -24.41 -2.66
N ASP A 510 17.30 -24.51 -2.49
CA ASP A 510 16.67 -24.56 -1.17
C ASP A 510 16.35 -26.01 -0.78
N LEU A 511 17.05 -26.55 0.22
CA LEU A 511 16.80 -27.86 0.81
C LEU A 511 16.35 -27.75 2.28
N SER A 512 15.84 -26.58 2.67
CA SER A 512 15.41 -26.32 4.05
C SER A 512 14.33 -27.31 4.47
N TYR A 513 14.40 -27.84 5.69
CA TYR A 513 13.46 -28.82 6.24
C TYR A 513 13.35 -30.15 5.46
N ALA A 514 14.22 -30.44 4.49
CA ALA A 514 14.18 -31.74 3.80
C ALA A 514 14.61 -32.89 4.73
N ASN A 515 14.11 -34.11 4.45
CA ASN A 515 14.57 -35.33 5.14
C ASN A 515 15.75 -35.94 4.41
N PHE A 516 16.90 -36.00 5.07
CA PHE A 516 18.19 -36.42 4.50
C PHE A 516 18.60 -37.87 4.84
N THR A 517 17.68 -38.68 5.38
CA THR A 517 17.97 -40.07 5.76
C THR A 517 18.53 -40.85 4.57
N ASP A 518 19.75 -41.38 4.66
CA ASP A 518 20.43 -42.12 3.59
C ASP A 518 20.60 -41.35 2.26
N THR A 519 20.38 -40.04 2.22
CA THR A 519 20.61 -39.20 1.03
C THR A 519 22.10 -39.16 0.67
N ILE A 520 22.42 -39.30 -0.62
CA ILE A 520 23.80 -39.34 -1.12
C ILE A 520 24.17 -37.98 -1.70
N LEU A 521 25.07 -37.24 -1.05
CA LEU A 521 25.55 -35.92 -1.48
C LEU A 521 27.00 -35.94 -2.01
N GLU A 522 27.54 -37.12 -2.32
CA GLU A 522 28.92 -37.27 -2.79
C GLU A 522 29.17 -36.39 -4.03
N ASP A 523 30.24 -35.61 -4.06
CA ASP A 523 30.59 -34.72 -5.18
C ASP A 523 29.56 -33.62 -5.52
N ALA A 524 28.49 -33.43 -4.74
CA ALA A 524 27.52 -32.37 -5.00
C ALA A 524 28.17 -30.97 -4.86
N ILE A 525 27.71 -30.01 -5.67
CA ILE A 525 28.10 -28.59 -5.57
C ILE A 525 26.98 -27.87 -4.80
N ILE A 526 27.28 -27.30 -3.64
CA ILE A 526 26.28 -26.79 -2.67
C ILE A 526 26.53 -25.33 -2.27
N GLU A 527 27.24 -24.58 -3.12
CA GLU A 527 27.55 -23.17 -2.89
C GLU A 527 26.26 -22.34 -2.79
N GLY A 528 26.09 -21.54 -1.74
CA GLY A 528 24.86 -20.77 -1.50
C GLY A 528 23.62 -21.58 -1.14
N ALA A 529 23.69 -22.91 -1.09
CA ALA A 529 22.53 -23.76 -0.85
C ALA A 529 22.03 -23.66 0.60
N SER A 530 20.72 -23.84 0.79
CA SER A 530 20.07 -23.79 2.09
C SER A 530 19.82 -25.18 2.66
N PHE A 531 20.39 -25.46 3.83
CA PHE A 531 20.18 -26.66 4.63
C PHE A 531 19.57 -26.29 5.98
N ASN A 532 18.76 -25.22 6.03
CA ASN A 532 18.15 -24.77 7.26
C ASN A 532 17.28 -25.87 7.86
N TRP A 533 17.37 -26.09 9.18
CA TRP A 533 16.61 -27.13 9.88
C TRP A 533 16.76 -28.54 9.27
N ALA A 534 17.95 -28.94 8.87
CA ALA A 534 18.18 -30.23 8.21
C ALA A 534 18.71 -31.31 9.16
N THR A 535 19.49 -30.98 10.20
CA THR A 535 20.19 -32.00 11.02
C THR A 535 19.22 -32.88 11.82
N TRP A 536 18.16 -32.30 12.37
CA TRP A 536 17.12 -33.08 13.09
C TRP A 536 16.31 -34.00 12.15
N ARG A 537 16.42 -33.79 10.83
CA ARG A 537 15.84 -34.64 9.78
C ARG A 537 16.87 -35.49 9.05
N GLY A 538 18.03 -35.73 9.68
CA GLY A 538 19.01 -36.71 9.22
C GLY A 538 20.17 -36.15 8.39
N PHE A 539 20.32 -34.83 8.25
CA PHE A 539 21.51 -34.25 7.63
C PHE A 539 22.73 -34.38 8.54
N THR A 540 23.81 -34.94 8.03
CA THR A 540 25.01 -35.29 8.81
C THR A 540 26.25 -34.57 8.30
N ALA A 541 27.24 -34.44 9.19
CA ALA A 541 28.56 -33.93 8.84
C ALA A 541 29.21 -34.75 7.72
N GLY A 542 29.07 -36.08 7.75
CA GLY A 542 29.62 -36.96 6.71
C GLY A 542 29.04 -36.67 5.31
N GLN A 543 27.75 -36.33 5.23
CA GLN A 543 27.12 -35.91 3.98
C GLN A 543 27.59 -34.53 3.52
N LEU A 544 27.82 -33.58 4.43
CA LEU A 544 28.45 -32.29 4.06
C LEU A 544 29.87 -32.54 3.51
N TYR A 545 30.67 -33.34 4.22
CA TYR A 545 32.09 -33.56 3.88
C TYR A 545 32.30 -34.33 2.58
N SER A 546 31.31 -35.11 2.16
CA SER A 546 31.36 -35.85 0.90
C SER A 546 31.09 -34.97 -0.31
N THR A 547 30.63 -33.72 -0.15
CA THR A 547 30.36 -32.80 -1.26
C THR A 547 31.63 -32.34 -1.96
N ALA A 548 31.54 -31.97 -3.24
CA ALA A 548 32.65 -31.38 -3.98
C ALA A 548 33.01 -30.00 -3.43
N SER A 549 31.99 -29.20 -3.07
CA SER A 549 32.15 -27.89 -2.43
C SER A 549 33.03 -27.97 -1.18
N TYR A 550 32.73 -28.88 -0.24
CA TYR A 550 33.53 -29.07 0.97
C TYR A 550 34.99 -29.47 0.66
N ARG A 551 35.17 -30.43 -0.27
CA ARG A 551 36.52 -30.89 -0.65
C ARG A 551 37.35 -29.82 -1.33
N SER A 552 36.70 -28.92 -2.08
CA SER A 552 37.35 -27.77 -2.72
C SER A 552 37.63 -26.62 -1.75
N GLY A 553 37.08 -26.67 -0.53
CA GLY A 553 37.18 -25.59 0.46
C GLY A 553 36.23 -24.43 0.18
N ASN A 554 35.19 -24.60 -0.64
CA ASN A 554 34.26 -23.54 -1.01
C ASN A 554 32.84 -23.85 -0.51
N LEU A 555 32.45 -23.21 0.59
CA LEU A 555 31.10 -23.27 1.16
C LEU A 555 30.48 -21.86 1.23
N THR A 556 30.89 -20.97 0.32
CA THR A 556 30.44 -19.58 0.37
C THR A 556 28.92 -19.50 0.30
N GLY A 557 28.33 -18.64 1.12
CA GLY A 557 26.88 -18.42 1.16
C GLY A 557 26.03 -19.58 1.69
N ILE A 558 26.62 -20.70 2.12
CA ILE A 558 25.84 -21.84 2.63
C ILE A 558 24.96 -21.41 3.81
N LYS A 559 23.71 -21.89 3.87
CA LYS A 559 22.80 -21.60 4.97
C LYS A 559 22.58 -22.84 5.81
N LEU A 560 22.90 -22.73 7.09
CA LEU A 560 22.84 -23.79 8.10
C LEU A 560 22.05 -23.33 9.32
N VAL A 561 21.07 -22.44 9.13
CA VAL A 561 20.23 -21.85 10.18
C VAL A 561 19.55 -22.95 10.99
N LYS A 562 19.59 -22.81 12.33
CA LYS A 562 18.94 -23.71 13.30
C LYS A 562 19.36 -25.18 13.24
N ASN A 563 20.57 -25.45 12.77
CA ASN A 563 21.16 -26.78 12.83
C ASN A 563 22.00 -27.00 14.08
N ASP A 564 22.07 -28.25 14.52
CA ASP A 564 23.07 -28.71 15.49
C ASP A 564 24.34 -29.16 14.74
N LEU A 565 25.35 -28.31 14.77
CA LEU A 565 26.64 -28.48 14.10
C LEU A 565 27.75 -28.84 15.11
N THR A 566 27.37 -29.40 16.26
CA THR A 566 28.32 -29.76 17.33
C THR A 566 29.41 -30.69 16.81
N GLY A 567 30.67 -30.27 16.96
CA GLY A 567 31.85 -31.04 16.53
C GLY A 567 32.09 -31.09 15.02
N TRP A 568 31.38 -30.29 14.22
CA TRP A 568 31.60 -30.25 12.77
C TRP A 568 32.93 -29.56 12.44
N ASN A 569 33.56 -30.00 11.36
CA ASN A 569 34.83 -29.51 10.88
C ASN A 569 34.58 -28.56 9.71
N PHE A 570 34.94 -27.30 9.89
CA PHE A 570 34.94 -26.26 8.87
C PHE A 570 36.35 -25.70 8.64
N ALA A 571 37.39 -26.43 9.07
CA ALA A 571 38.75 -25.96 8.96
C ALA A 571 39.16 -25.74 7.49
N GLY A 572 39.75 -24.57 7.22
CA GLY A 572 40.17 -24.15 5.88
C GLY A 572 39.04 -23.91 4.88
N GLN A 573 37.78 -23.88 5.31
CA GLN A 573 36.64 -23.63 4.42
C GLN A 573 36.43 -22.13 4.20
N ASN A 574 36.10 -21.74 2.98
CA ASN A 574 35.52 -20.43 2.70
C ASN A 574 34.03 -20.46 3.08
N LEU A 575 33.70 -19.81 4.18
CA LEU A 575 32.35 -19.60 4.72
C LEU A 575 31.88 -18.15 4.54
N SER A 576 32.49 -17.39 3.63
CA SER A 576 32.09 -16.00 3.40
C SER A 576 30.59 -15.94 3.07
N ASN A 577 29.87 -15.04 3.73
CA ASN A 577 28.40 -14.89 3.66
C ASN A 577 27.57 -16.11 4.08
N ALA A 578 28.16 -17.10 4.76
CA ALA A 578 27.42 -18.24 5.29
C ALA A 578 26.47 -17.82 6.43
N ASP A 579 25.37 -18.54 6.57
CA ASP A 579 24.33 -18.24 7.56
C ASP A 579 24.22 -19.34 8.62
N PHE A 580 24.60 -19.01 9.85
CA PHE A 580 24.57 -19.85 11.04
C PHE A 580 23.59 -19.31 12.09
N GLU A 581 22.58 -18.53 11.69
CA GLU A 581 21.59 -18.00 12.62
C GLU A 581 20.97 -19.12 13.48
N ASP A 582 20.89 -18.89 14.79
CA ASP A 582 20.35 -19.83 15.78
C ASP A 582 20.97 -21.26 15.72
N ALA A 583 22.15 -21.44 15.12
CA ALA A 583 22.82 -22.74 15.04
C ALA A 583 23.61 -23.08 16.33
N THR A 584 23.84 -24.37 16.59
CA THR A 584 24.74 -24.83 17.66
C THR A 584 26.11 -25.17 17.08
N LEU A 585 27.16 -24.50 17.55
CA LEU A 585 28.54 -24.58 17.05
C LEU A 585 29.53 -25.12 18.11
N THR A 586 29.02 -25.74 19.17
CA THR A 586 29.83 -26.30 20.26
C THR A 586 30.91 -27.24 19.70
N ASN A 587 32.18 -26.97 19.99
CA ASN A 587 33.33 -27.75 19.50
C ASN A 587 33.47 -27.84 17.95
N ALA A 588 32.80 -26.98 17.17
CA ALA A 588 33.03 -26.92 15.74
C ALA A 588 34.46 -26.38 15.44
N ASP A 589 35.18 -26.97 14.49
CA ASP A 589 36.52 -26.54 14.10
C ASP A 589 36.42 -25.46 13.00
N LEU A 590 36.77 -24.22 13.33
CA LEU A 590 36.79 -23.08 12.41
C LEU A 590 38.23 -22.66 12.03
N THR A 591 39.22 -23.50 12.31
CA THR A 591 40.63 -23.17 12.11
C THR A 591 40.92 -22.84 10.64
N ASN A 592 41.46 -21.65 10.39
CA ASN A 592 41.73 -21.11 9.06
C ASN A 592 40.50 -20.99 8.14
N ALA A 593 39.28 -20.95 8.68
CA ALA A 593 38.08 -20.68 7.88
C ALA A 593 37.96 -19.18 7.54
N GLU A 594 37.44 -18.84 6.36
CA GLU A 594 37.09 -17.46 6.00
C GLU A 594 35.62 -17.20 6.38
N ILE A 595 35.34 -16.24 7.26
CA ILE A 595 34.00 -16.00 7.84
C ILE A 595 33.47 -14.57 7.62
N ARG A 596 34.02 -13.87 6.63
CA ARG A 596 33.59 -12.51 6.31
C ARG A 596 32.14 -12.47 5.85
N GLY A 597 31.34 -11.55 6.38
CA GLY A 597 29.91 -11.47 6.08
C GLY A 597 29.06 -12.61 6.63
N SER A 598 29.65 -13.57 7.38
CA SER A 598 28.88 -14.67 7.94
C SER A 598 27.95 -14.20 9.06
N ASN A 599 26.77 -14.82 9.13
CA ASN A 599 25.76 -14.53 10.14
C ASN A 599 25.81 -15.57 11.27
N PHE A 600 26.20 -15.15 12.47
CA PHE A 600 26.21 -15.98 13.69
C PHE A 600 25.16 -15.51 14.70
N TYR A 601 24.14 -14.76 14.27
CA TYR A 601 23.13 -14.20 15.15
C TYR A 601 22.44 -15.30 15.97
N ASN A 602 22.45 -15.17 17.30
CA ASN A 602 21.89 -16.12 18.26
C ASN A 602 22.44 -17.55 18.19
N SER A 603 23.54 -17.78 17.45
CA SER A 603 24.25 -19.05 17.52
C SER A 603 24.79 -19.30 18.92
N ILE A 604 24.92 -20.56 19.32
CA ILE A 604 25.42 -20.96 20.64
C ILE A 604 26.64 -21.86 20.52
N GLY A 605 27.55 -21.80 21.49
CA GLY A 605 28.72 -22.68 21.56
C GLY A 605 29.96 -22.22 20.78
N LEU A 606 29.89 -21.07 20.10
CA LEU A 606 31.06 -20.40 19.54
C LEU A 606 31.88 -19.74 20.68
N THR A 607 33.20 -19.85 20.61
CA THR A 607 34.16 -19.30 21.60
C THR A 607 35.11 -18.30 20.94
N ALA A 608 35.65 -17.36 21.72
CA ALA A 608 36.67 -16.43 21.23
C ALA A 608 37.90 -17.15 20.65
N ALA A 609 38.28 -18.30 21.21
CA ALA A 609 39.38 -19.12 20.68
C ALA A 609 39.09 -19.67 19.28
N GLN A 610 37.86 -20.09 19.00
CA GLN A 610 37.43 -20.50 17.65
C GLN A 610 37.38 -19.32 16.69
N LEU A 611 36.95 -18.13 17.14
CA LEU A 611 37.03 -16.92 16.31
C LEU A 611 38.49 -16.61 15.95
N HIS A 612 39.40 -16.61 16.94
CA HIS A 612 40.81 -16.28 16.74
C HIS A 612 41.54 -17.26 15.83
N SER A 613 41.06 -18.50 15.73
CA SER A 613 41.66 -19.50 14.84
C SER A 613 41.26 -19.33 13.38
N THR A 614 40.24 -18.53 13.05
CA THR A 614 39.78 -18.29 11.67
C THR A 614 40.83 -17.57 10.83
N ALA A 615 40.83 -17.81 9.52
CA ALA A 615 41.68 -17.08 8.57
C ALA A 615 41.30 -15.59 8.53
N SER A 616 39.99 -15.29 8.57
CA SER A 616 39.47 -13.92 8.62
C SER A 616 40.02 -13.11 9.79
N TYR A 617 40.03 -13.67 11.00
CA TYR A 617 40.63 -13.00 12.15
C TYR A 617 42.14 -12.78 11.96
N GLN A 618 42.86 -13.80 11.48
CA GLN A 618 44.31 -13.73 11.27
C GLN A 618 44.70 -12.73 10.18
N SER A 619 43.88 -12.57 9.14
CA SER A 619 44.05 -11.60 8.07
C SER A 619 43.49 -10.22 8.40
N GLN A 620 42.96 -10.03 9.60
CA GLN A 620 42.34 -8.79 10.07
C GLN A 620 41.12 -8.35 9.24
N ASP A 621 40.37 -9.30 8.67
CA ASP A 621 39.17 -9.04 7.87
C ASP A 621 37.95 -9.78 8.42
N LEU A 622 37.24 -9.12 9.34
CA LEU A 622 35.97 -9.55 9.93
C LEU A 622 34.81 -8.65 9.45
N SER A 623 34.92 -8.04 8.27
CA SER A 623 33.88 -7.15 7.77
C SER A 623 32.55 -7.88 7.61
N ASP A 624 31.45 -7.13 7.77
CA ASP A 624 30.07 -7.57 7.55
C ASP A 624 29.60 -8.72 8.46
N VAL A 625 30.44 -9.21 9.39
CA VAL A 625 30.10 -10.32 10.28
C VAL A 625 29.00 -9.92 11.25
N ARG A 626 28.11 -10.85 11.57
CA ARG A 626 27.05 -10.64 12.56
C ARG A 626 27.22 -11.57 13.74
N PHE A 627 27.37 -11.03 14.93
CA PHE A 627 27.39 -11.77 16.18
C PHE A 627 26.24 -11.32 17.08
N SER A 628 25.68 -12.26 17.82
CA SER A 628 24.76 -11.95 18.90
C SER A 628 25.00 -12.83 20.11
N ARG A 629 24.95 -12.24 21.31
CA ARG A 629 25.17 -12.93 22.60
C ARG A 629 26.51 -13.66 22.71
N PHE A 630 27.50 -13.19 21.95
CA PHE A 630 28.83 -13.78 21.93
C PHE A 630 29.70 -13.17 23.04
N ASP A 631 30.36 -14.00 23.83
CA ASP A 631 31.33 -13.57 24.83
C ASP A 631 32.71 -13.38 24.17
N LEU A 632 33.08 -12.11 24.02
CA LEU A 632 34.37 -11.66 23.53
C LEU A 632 35.15 -10.92 24.62
N SER A 633 34.76 -11.06 25.89
CA SER A 633 35.38 -10.33 27.00
C SER A 633 36.90 -10.60 27.07
N GLY A 634 37.69 -9.53 27.20
CA GLY A 634 39.15 -9.58 27.21
C GLY A 634 39.81 -9.98 25.89
N SER A 635 39.05 -10.13 24.80
CA SER A 635 39.60 -10.53 23.50
C SER A 635 40.42 -9.42 22.86
N ASN A 636 41.33 -9.79 21.95
CA ASN A 636 42.08 -8.84 21.16
C ASN A 636 41.44 -8.69 19.78
N LEU A 637 40.87 -7.53 19.46
CA LEU A 637 40.34 -7.16 18.15
C LEU A 637 41.07 -5.94 17.57
N SER A 638 42.32 -5.70 18.00
CA SER A 638 43.11 -4.57 17.51
C SER A 638 43.36 -4.68 16.00
N GLU A 639 43.27 -3.54 15.29
CA GLU A 639 43.53 -3.42 13.85
C GLU A 639 42.61 -4.28 12.98
N GLN A 640 41.54 -4.86 13.53
CA GLN A 640 40.58 -5.66 12.77
C GLN A 640 39.71 -4.75 11.89
N ASN A 641 39.46 -5.17 10.65
CA ASN A 641 38.38 -4.62 9.85
C ASN A 641 37.04 -5.22 10.32
N LEU A 642 36.20 -4.41 10.92
CA LEU A 642 34.84 -4.72 11.38
C LEU A 642 33.82 -3.80 10.67
N SER A 643 34.14 -3.30 9.48
CA SER A 643 33.22 -2.44 8.73
C SER A 643 31.90 -3.17 8.47
N ASN A 644 30.76 -2.50 8.66
CA ASN A 644 29.39 -3.06 8.60
C ASN A 644 29.10 -4.21 9.57
N ALA A 645 29.99 -4.54 10.51
CA ALA A 645 29.75 -5.63 11.45
C ALA A 645 28.56 -5.32 12.38
N GLN A 646 27.82 -6.34 12.77
CA GLN A 646 26.71 -6.22 13.72
C GLN A 646 27.03 -7.01 15.00
N MET A 647 27.07 -6.32 16.13
CA MET A 647 27.40 -6.88 17.45
C MET A 647 26.23 -6.65 18.40
N PHE A 648 25.34 -7.64 18.55
CA PHE A 648 24.08 -7.51 19.29
C PHE A 648 24.09 -8.30 20.60
N ILE A 649 24.00 -7.59 21.74
CA ILE A 649 24.02 -8.19 23.08
C ILE A 649 25.28 -9.05 23.31
N CYS A 650 26.40 -8.72 22.65
CA CYS A 650 27.68 -9.37 22.92
C CYS A 650 28.29 -8.83 24.22
N ASP A 651 29.16 -9.61 24.85
CA ASP A 651 30.03 -9.11 25.91
C ASP A 651 31.38 -8.74 25.32
N LEU A 652 31.64 -7.44 25.20
CA LEU A 652 32.91 -6.88 24.73
C LEU A 652 33.70 -6.25 25.90
N SER A 653 33.38 -6.61 27.15
CA SER A 653 34.09 -6.01 28.30
C SER A 653 35.60 -6.29 28.26
N ASN A 654 36.41 -5.26 28.53
CA ASN A 654 37.87 -5.31 28.48
C ASN A 654 38.47 -5.75 27.12
N THR A 655 37.70 -5.69 26.03
CA THR A 655 38.17 -6.04 24.68
C THR A 655 39.11 -4.97 24.14
N ASN A 656 40.21 -5.37 23.51
CA ASN A 656 41.11 -4.43 22.84
C ASN A 656 40.66 -4.19 21.39
N LEU A 657 40.09 -3.02 21.09
CA LEU A 657 39.67 -2.57 19.76
C LEU A 657 40.60 -1.49 19.17
N THR A 658 41.84 -1.39 19.67
CA THR A 658 42.78 -0.35 19.24
C THR A 658 43.01 -0.40 17.72
N GLY A 659 42.83 0.72 17.02
CA GLY A 659 43.02 0.82 15.57
C GLY A 659 42.01 0.06 14.70
N ALA A 660 40.96 -0.54 15.28
CA ALA A 660 39.96 -1.28 14.51
C ALA A 660 39.14 -0.36 13.59
N ASP A 661 38.78 -0.85 12.41
CA ASP A 661 37.85 -0.16 11.51
C ASP A 661 36.41 -0.58 11.82
N LEU A 662 35.63 0.32 12.41
CA LEU A 662 34.22 0.13 12.78
C LEU A 662 33.29 0.91 11.83
N THR A 663 33.74 1.27 10.64
CA THR A 663 32.94 2.04 9.68
C THR A 663 31.59 1.37 9.39
N ASP A 664 30.49 2.12 9.54
CA ASP A 664 29.10 1.63 9.37
C ASP A 664 28.71 0.44 10.28
N ALA A 665 29.49 0.13 11.32
CA ALA A 665 29.21 -0.97 12.24
C ALA A 665 28.09 -0.63 13.24
N TYR A 666 27.37 -1.66 13.70
CA TYR A 666 26.28 -1.52 14.67
C TYR A 666 26.55 -2.31 15.96
N PHE A 667 26.66 -1.60 17.07
CA PHE A 667 26.89 -2.15 18.41
C PHE A 667 25.71 -1.88 19.33
N ARG A 668 25.15 -2.96 19.88
CA ARG A 668 24.20 -2.94 21.01
C ARG A 668 24.65 -3.94 22.08
N SER A 669 25.81 -3.71 22.66
CA SER A 669 26.57 -4.71 23.44
C SER A 669 27.15 -4.13 24.73
N ASN A 670 27.72 -4.96 25.60
CA ASN A 670 28.45 -4.49 26.79
C ASN A 670 29.87 -4.05 26.41
N LEU A 671 30.20 -2.78 26.60
CA LEU A 671 31.51 -2.19 26.23
C LEU A 671 32.37 -1.80 27.45
N ASP A 672 32.06 -2.32 28.63
CA ASP A 672 32.74 -1.97 29.89
C ASP A 672 34.25 -2.21 29.81
N GLY A 673 35.08 -1.16 29.93
CA GLY A 673 36.54 -1.27 29.86
C GLY A 673 37.12 -1.64 28.49
N ALA A 674 36.32 -1.67 27.42
CA ALA A 674 36.84 -1.87 26.06
C ALA A 674 37.78 -0.72 25.63
N ASN A 675 38.90 -1.03 24.98
CA ASN A 675 39.86 -0.03 24.52
C ASN A 675 39.66 0.29 23.03
N LEU A 676 39.08 1.45 22.72
CA LEU A 676 38.82 1.91 21.34
C LEU A 676 39.84 2.96 20.83
N ALA A 677 41.03 3.02 21.44
CA ALA A 677 42.06 3.98 21.01
C ALA A 677 42.34 3.87 19.51
N ASP A 678 42.33 5.00 18.79
CA ASP A 678 42.60 5.08 17.36
C ASP A 678 41.65 4.26 16.45
N ALA A 679 40.52 3.74 16.97
CA ALA A 679 39.52 3.06 16.14
C ALA A 679 38.83 4.04 15.17
N VAL A 680 38.51 3.58 13.96
CA VAL A 680 37.75 4.37 12.97
C VAL A 680 36.25 4.11 13.19
N ILE A 681 35.47 5.14 13.49
CA ILE A 681 34.04 5.01 13.83
C ILE A 681 33.11 5.77 12.87
N THR A 682 33.50 5.90 11.60
CA THR A 682 32.70 6.60 10.59
C THR A 682 31.32 5.94 10.49
N ASN A 683 30.23 6.68 10.78
CA ASN A 683 28.85 6.16 10.80
C ASN A 683 28.60 4.95 11.72
N ALA A 684 29.49 4.64 12.66
CA ALA A 684 29.27 3.56 13.61
C ALA A 684 28.14 3.94 14.58
N SER A 685 27.23 3.00 14.86
CA SER A 685 26.15 3.16 15.83
C SER A 685 26.47 2.38 17.09
N PHE A 686 26.40 3.05 18.24
CA PHE A 686 26.54 2.44 19.58
C PHE A 686 25.23 2.51 20.38
N GLY A 687 24.14 2.97 19.76
CA GLY A 687 22.82 3.08 20.35
C GLY A 687 22.35 1.79 21.05
N GLY A 688 22.07 1.89 22.35
CA GLY A 688 21.59 0.77 23.17
C GLY A 688 22.68 -0.17 23.69
N SER A 689 23.96 0.13 23.46
CA SER A 689 25.08 -0.49 24.17
C SER A 689 25.13 -0.02 25.64
N THR A 690 25.65 -0.87 26.53
CA THR A 690 25.84 -0.55 27.95
C THR A 690 27.31 -0.30 28.27
N ASN A 691 27.57 0.57 29.25
CA ASN A 691 28.93 0.86 29.76
C ASN A 691 29.90 1.43 28.72
N PHE A 692 29.38 2.07 27.66
CA PHE A 692 30.19 2.86 26.72
C PHE A 692 30.35 4.29 27.26
N THR A 693 31.60 4.73 27.43
CA THR A 693 31.97 5.99 28.09
C THR A 693 32.39 7.07 27.10
N ALA A 694 32.31 8.33 27.53
CA ALA A 694 32.81 9.46 26.74
C ALA A 694 34.33 9.38 26.49
N GLU A 695 35.11 8.87 27.46
CA GLU A 695 36.55 8.69 27.31
C GLU A 695 36.89 7.70 26.20
N GLN A 696 36.18 6.56 26.14
CA GLN A 696 36.30 5.58 25.05
C GLN A 696 35.91 6.16 23.69
N PHE A 697 34.92 7.05 23.63
CA PHE A 697 34.55 7.73 22.38
C PHE A 697 35.63 8.74 21.94
N TYR A 698 36.17 9.54 22.85
CA TYR A 698 37.17 10.57 22.54
C TYR A 698 38.56 10.01 22.22
N SER A 699 38.85 8.76 22.57
CA SER A 699 40.09 8.10 22.18
C SER A 699 40.09 7.55 20.74
N THR A 700 38.94 7.57 20.04
CA THR A 700 38.82 7.09 18.65
C THR A 700 39.47 8.05 17.64
N TYR A 701 39.90 7.54 16.48
CA TYR A 701 40.67 8.30 15.48
C TYR A 701 39.91 9.51 14.91
N ASN A 702 38.61 9.35 14.65
CA ASN A 702 37.80 10.33 13.94
C ASN A 702 36.58 10.83 14.72
N TYR A 703 36.66 10.85 16.07
CA TYR A 703 35.59 11.31 16.97
C TYR A 703 35.05 12.71 16.61
N GLN A 704 35.89 13.57 16.01
CA GLN A 704 35.53 14.95 15.62
C GLN A 704 34.56 15.02 14.44
N THR A 705 34.48 13.96 13.63
CA THR A 705 33.65 13.89 12.40
C THR A 705 32.55 12.83 12.49
N ALA A 706 32.53 12.01 13.53
CA ALA A 706 31.48 11.02 13.77
C ALA A 706 30.15 11.71 14.12
N ILE A 707 29.03 11.23 13.54
CA ILE A 707 27.70 11.81 13.79
C ILE A 707 27.29 11.53 15.24
N ALA A 708 27.22 12.58 16.06
CA ALA A 708 26.88 12.54 17.48
C ALA A 708 25.38 12.25 17.77
N GLN A 709 24.72 11.39 17.00
CA GLN A 709 23.29 11.07 17.20
C GLN A 709 23.05 10.12 18.40
N ASP A 710 24.03 9.31 18.80
CA ASP A 710 23.83 8.23 19.79
C ASP A 710 24.09 8.58 21.26
N PHE A 711 24.66 9.76 21.56
CA PHE A 711 24.92 10.16 22.95
C PHE A 711 23.66 10.53 23.76
N ARG A 712 22.47 10.62 23.14
CA ARG A 712 21.23 10.96 23.85
C ARG A 712 20.63 9.83 24.67
N THR A 713 21.09 8.58 24.50
CA THR A 713 20.45 7.41 25.13
C THR A 713 21.33 6.61 26.10
N ALA A 714 22.65 6.86 26.17
CA ALA A 714 23.52 6.21 27.16
C ALA A 714 23.74 7.04 28.44
N ALA A 715 23.39 8.34 28.44
CA ALA A 715 23.46 9.21 29.61
C ALA A 715 22.06 9.42 30.23
N GLY A 716 21.53 8.39 30.86
CA GLY A 716 20.54 8.59 31.91
C GLY A 716 21.20 9.29 33.09
N ALA A 717 21.01 10.62 33.17
CA ALA A 717 21.48 11.54 34.21
C ALA A 717 22.98 11.91 34.17
N ILE A 718 23.28 13.03 33.51
CA ILE A 718 23.89 14.26 34.07
C ILE A 718 24.29 15.13 32.87
N PHE A 719 23.41 16.04 32.46
CA PHE A 719 23.79 17.35 31.91
C PHE A 719 22.61 18.30 32.16
N CYS A 720 22.47 18.69 33.42
CA CYS A 720 21.89 19.99 33.74
C CYS A 720 22.95 21.05 33.43
N TYR A 721 22.56 22.07 32.66
CA TYR A 721 23.04 23.44 32.77
C TYR A 721 24.53 23.72 32.52
N ALA A 722 24.89 24.09 31.29
CA ALA A 722 25.88 25.15 31.01
C ALA A 722 26.00 25.43 29.51
N ALA A 723 25.14 26.28 28.94
CA ALA A 723 25.45 27.08 27.75
C ALA A 723 24.39 28.16 27.47
N THR A 724 24.06 28.99 28.47
CA THR A 724 23.58 30.37 28.23
C THR A 724 23.94 31.25 29.43
N VAL A 725 25.23 31.54 29.62
CA VAL A 725 25.69 32.82 30.20
C VAL A 725 27.10 33.15 29.67
N GLY A 726 27.18 34.14 28.77
CA GLY A 726 28.28 35.11 28.66
C GLY A 726 29.65 34.68 28.09
N ALA A 727 29.87 34.93 26.79
CA ALA A 727 30.80 35.94 26.27
C ALA A 727 30.57 36.12 24.76
#